data_AF-A0A326TZG6-F1
#
_entry.id   AF-A0A326TZG6-F1
#
_cell.length_a   1.000
_cell.length_b   1.000
_cell.length_c   1.000
_cell.angle_alpha   90.00
_cell.angle_beta   90.00
_cell.angle_gamma   90.00
#
_symmetry.space_group_name_H-M   'P 1'
#
loop_
_entity.id
_entity.type
_entity.pdbx_description
1 polymer ?
#
loop_
_entity_poly.entity_id
_entity_poly.type
_entity_poly.pdbx_seq_one_letter_code
_entity_poly.pdbx_strand_id
1 'polypeptide(L)'
;MMGEKPQQENKKKLFGTHLGRVFEVGFNIGLLESLERHEITAYYGDTYKQDLQKLYAPRLIQQLQKYADVSDSWSKANIERWGYFILMRGYLSGLTFFTEYLQSFQHADYRCVYIQCNFYGSNSLGTYTEKDSRSAALELIQQFDRAGYEVELTEGDLREYQRTGEFLNADTLLLLTNGKKWRMFCVDLSIFTVRTLEDTHDLTDIAFLQQMLVRELSYLRSKSVFTNLSIDADLDTTADVMLSSQLNHYFKAFQHHDKESVKLIQAASYAYSFYAFLRRKAVLDERSDLFINALGYTDRGWSGIAVHQKADKASQMDLLKTCAEIYRQKPYDQQIDEARNELLRSIEQTAGLSFSGSAGRAFVRNLVHLVERGDGIRWLDHEEILEGFASTWTPLQPEILNEEAQKWLEMSGFQGKTLQDAHAELIKQALRSDRLYLFLTGSPGIGKTTALTSFLKEAEANGEGFLLLYASPRKQVNRDIIKKFREEPASQHLFALTTNSTILRAHGSRNGPQKKTAYFYSPERSARFFEGGIDFLPADEAEMQPSFQRARELEEIQEGLLVDKGERVYGVLDSLCSAINVVLSRDISRSVVASVAIQSLKRVGRGENTTLDHLKKMLRSVSNDHGIIPAKMHELRKRIKHVFIMIDEVTGDEGGAAFLAGLQRFLSNNGLLDPTYGFNTKIIVADASIVDSRVIKQHLEKDDFEPNKIYFRKLAKEEQTTPLSVQEISFKLKKGWLINANVYPAERLKLRYEVAVDTLHYQEERYEDRSKQIKQETHERIIRSILQTLERADHQQLLVYIQDKMRLSEIMQAVYKRRQGDFKRGVHYLDIHANNSEYERREIEARREKVKIIFMTASASRGLSFPHARHIIVDIPHFEIEQNLMEILQVIYRGRGQEQYNRGEKQITFYLTERIAYLKPEDRELSVRERMIDLLNMLILLKAAILTRIQGYGNISRKKYVIIPIGGKAVASSGETLTSRIGRLLKELQDQQRLKWENEDLKYVRQALQDLLGSAEIKLQHYGGDATQAFVPLLPTFYQEFVERVRGGLHGLLGWKRFETAYICGGLLVAPCVGRNMQESYWLHANKLLREKVGSKEELLARMEALARDRDYPDSLHDTLRDAIALIKGLERYDSHVTSRYKQDSWHKDQHCAFPLVCLVAYPVFQAYFQGKPQREEQAETSFRALLQTYLRSVCTNADSILPLGSMYEDFPFLIFRSLSLGEARRKIFTGNYLFMSHEMNILNLLLATDRV
;
A
#
# COMPACT_ATOMS: atom_id res chain seq x y z
N MET A 1 -29.57 44.14 26.41
CA MET A 1 -29.16 42.72 26.37
C MET A 1 -28.53 42.37 25.01
N MET A 2 -27.40 42.98 24.65
CA MET A 2 -26.63 42.67 23.43
C MET A 2 -25.12 42.82 23.71
N GLY A 3 -24.64 42.22 24.81
CA GLY A 3 -23.23 42.30 25.24
C GLY A 3 -22.55 40.97 25.54
N GLU A 4 -23.28 39.85 25.67
CA GLU A 4 -22.72 38.59 26.19
C GLU A 4 -22.23 37.60 25.11
N LYS A 5 -22.68 37.72 23.85
CA LYS A 5 -22.30 36.79 22.78
C LYS A 5 -20.79 36.77 22.42
N PRO A 6 -20.07 37.90 22.29
CA PRO A 6 -18.66 37.88 21.92
C PRO A 6 -17.74 37.37 23.04
N GLN A 7 -18.11 37.60 24.31
CA GLN A 7 -17.35 37.11 25.47
C GLN A 7 -17.50 35.60 25.69
N GLN A 8 -18.70 35.03 25.43
CA GLN A 8 -18.90 33.58 25.47
C GLN A 8 -18.16 32.87 24.32
N GLU A 9 -18.14 33.40 23.09
CA GLU A 9 -17.37 32.82 21.99
C GLU A 9 -15.84 32.82 22.22
N ASN A 10 -15.31 33.90 22.83
CA ASN A 10 -13.90 33.95 23.21
C ASN A 10 -13.56 32.97 24.34
N LYS A 11 -14.37 32.86 25.40
CA LYS A 11 -14.20 31.85 26.45
C LYS A 11 -14.24 30.41 25.89
N LYS A 12 -15.13 30.15 24.93
CA LYS A 12 -15.28 28.81 24.29
C LYS A 12 -14.05 28.37 23.48
N LYS A 13 -13.31 29.28 22.84
CA LYS A 13 -12.07 28.98 22.10
C LYS A 13 -10.83 28.77 23.00
N LEU A 14 -10.81 29.37 24.20
CA LEU A 14 -9.67 29.24 25.13
C LEU A 14 -9.55 27.82 25.73
N PHE A 15 -10.67 27.15 26.02
CA PHE A 15 -10.65 25.82 26.66
C PHE A 15 -9.91 24.76 25.83
N GLY A 16 -10.21 24.66 24.53
CA GLY A 16 -9.48 23.76 23.63
C GLY A 16 -7.98 24.09 23.53
N THR A 17 -7.61 25.37 23.65
CA THR A 17 -6.19 25.79 23.69
C THR A 17 -5.50 25.27 24.95
N HIS A 18 -6.15 25.35 26.11
CA HIS A 18 -5.60 24.82 27.36
C HIS A 18 -5.44 23.30 27.35
N LEU A 19 -6.40 22.56 26.80
CA LEU A 19 -6.25 21.11 26.60
C LEU A 19 -5.12 20.77 25.61
N GLY A 20 -4.91 21.60 24.58
CA GLY A 20 -3.77 21.50 23.68
C GLY A 20 -2.43 21.56 24.41
N ARG A 21 -2.30 22.45 25.40
CA ARG A 21 -1.10 22.53 26.25
C ARG A 21 -0.89 21.28 27.11
N VAL A 22 -1.96 20.67 27.61
CA VAL A 22 -1.87 19.40 28.35
C VAL A 22 -1.39 18.26 27.44
N PHE A 23 -1.87 18.23 26.19
CA PHE A 23 -1.39 17.29 25.19
C PHE A 23 0.10 17.48 24.88
N GLU A 24 0.55 18.73 24.67
CA GLU A 24 1.97 19.09 24.46
C GLU A 24 2.87 18.61 25.60
N VAL A 25 2.48 18.86 26.85
CA VAL A 25 3.22 18.40 28.03
C VAL A 25 3.34 16.89 28.04
N GLY A 26 2.25 16.17 27.80
CA GLY A 26 2.27 14.71 27.68
C GLY A 26 3.24 14.25 26.58
N PHE A 27 3.13 14.81 25.38
CA PHE A 27 3.98 14.45 24.23
C PHE A 27 5.47 14.62 24.52
N ASN A 28 5.85 15.76 25.10
CA ASN A 28 7.24 16.04 25.46
C ASN A 28 7.79 15.06 26.51
N ILE A 29 6.98 14.67 27.50
CA ILE A 29 7.38 13.64 28.49
C ILE A 29 7.62 12.28 27.80
N GLY A 30 6.72 11.89 26.89
CA GLY A 30 6.86 10.64 26.14
C GLY A 30 8.14 10.62 25.28
N LEU A 31 8.48 11.73 24.65
CA LEU A 31 9.72 11.87 23.88
C LEU A 31 10.97 11.72 24.76
N LEU A 32 11.01 12.41 25.91
CA LEU A 32 12.12 12.30 26.88
C LEU A 32 12.29 10.87 27.38
N GLU A 33 11.19 10.20 27.73
CA GLU A 33 11.18 8.79 28.12
C GLU A 33 11.74 7.89 26.99
N SER A 34 11.42 8.19 25.73
CA SER A 34 11.95 7.44 24.59
C SER A 34 13.47 7.62 24.42
N LEU A 35 14.00 8.84 24.63
CA LEU A 35 15.45 9.09 24.63
C LEU A 35 16.18 8.31 25.72
N GLU A 36 15.66 8.30 26.95
CA GLU A 36 16.22 7.55 28.07
C GLU A 36 16.21 6.04 27.80
N ARG A 37 15.11 5.51 27.23
CA ARG A 37 14.98 4.08 26.90
C ARG A 37 15.98 3.58 25.86
N HIS A 38 16.35 4.44 24.91
CA HIS A 38 17.30 4.11 23.84
C HIS A 38 18.74 4.53 24.17
N GLU A 39 19.00 4.97 25.41
CA GLU A 39 20.34 5.30 25.90
C GLU A 39 21.07 6.35 25.05
N ILE A 40 20.31 7.26 24.42
CA ILE A 40 20.88 8.35 23.63
C ILE A 40 21.55 9.33 24.59
N THR A 41 22.86 9.52 24.45
CA THR A 41 23.60 10.51 25.24
C THR A 41 23.04 11.91 24.99
N ALA A 42 22.63 12.60 26.07
CA ALA A 42 22.06 13.93 25.99
C ALA A 42 22.67 14.87 27.05
N TYR A 43 22.70 16.17 26.76
CA TYR A 43 23.44 17.16 27.56
C TYR A 43 22.54 18.12 28.38
N TYR A 44 21.25 17.82 28.52
CA TYR A 44 20.33 18.63 29.32
C TYR A 44 20.40 18.40 30.84
N GLY A 45 21.14 17.38 31.32
CA GLY A 45 21.28 17.09 32.75
C GLY A 45 19.93 16.79 33.43
N ASP A 46 19.71 17.28 34.65
CA ASP A 46 18.46 17.09 35.40
C ASP A 46 17.37 18.15 35.09
N THR A 47 17.60 19.06 34.15
CA THR A 47 16.75 20.25 33.90
C THR A 47 15.27 19.90 33.73
N TYR A 48 14.94 18.99 32.82
CA TYR A 48 13.55 18.60 32.57
C TYR A 48 12.94 17.78 33.71
N LYS A 49 13.75 16.98 34.41
CA LYS A 49 13.29 16.24 35.59
C LYS A 49 12.88 17.19 36.72
N GLN A 50 13.63 18.27 36.93
CA GLN A 50 13.30 19.32 37.90
C GLN A 50 12.02 20.07 37.52
N ASP A 51 11.85 20.44 36.24
CA ASP A 51 10.61 21.07 35.76
C ASP A 51 9.39 20.17 36.00
N LEU A 52 9.51 18.88 35.66
CA LEU A 52 8.42 17.90 35.80
C LEU A 52 8.09 17.55 37.27
N GLN A 53 9.01 17.78 38.21
CA GLN A 53 8.73 17.67 39.65
C GLN A 53 7.80 18.81 40.15
N LYS A 54 7.81 19.96 39.48
CA LYS A 54 6.99 21.13 39.85
C LYS A 54 5.58 21.08 39.26
N LEU A 55 5.35 20.26 38.23
CA LEU A 55 4.06 20.08 37.59
C LEU A 55 3.29 18.89 38.17
N TYR A 56 2.04 19.11 38.59
CA TYR A 56 1.16 18.07 39.16
C TYR A 56 -0.12 17.96 38.34
N ALA A 57 -0.44 16.77 37.82
CA ALA A 57 -1.64 16.59 36.99
C ALA A 57 -2.95 17.03 37.69
N PRO A 58 -3.19 16.71 38.98
CA PRO A 58 -4.39 17.19 39.67
C PRO A 58 -4.53 18.71 39.69
N ARG A 59 -3.41 19.45 39.82
CA ARG A 59 -3.42 20.93 39.81
C ARG A 59 -3.71 21.47 38.41
N LEU A 60 -3.13 20.89 37.37
CA LEU A 60 -3.40 21.25 35.98
C LEU A 60 -4.89 21.05 35.65
N ILE A 61 -5.45 19.90 36.04
CA ILE A 61 -6.86 19.57 35.81
C ILE A 61 -7.79 20.50 36.61
N GLN A 62 -7.44 20.83 37.86
CA GLN A 62 -8.20 21.79 38.65
C GLN A 62 -8.21 23.19 37.99
N GLN A 63 -7.10 23.61 37.37
CA GLN A 63 -7.06 24.86 36.61
C GLN A 63 -7.94 24.78 35.35
N LEU A 64 -7.94 23.64 34.63
CA LEU A 64 -8.86 23.43 33.51
C LEU A 64 -10.33 23.58 33.93
N GLN A 65 -10.71 22.99 35.07
CA GLN A 65 -12.07 23.13 35.62
C GLN A 65 -12.41 24.58 35.95
N LYS A 66 -11.45 25.36 36.47
CA LYS A 66 -11.63 26.80 36.73
C LYS A 66 -11.80 27.60 35.44
N TYR A 67 -10.98 27.33 34.42
CA TYR A 67 -11.09 28.00 33.12
C TYR A 67 -12.38 27.66 32.38
N ALA A 68 -12.92 26.46 32.59
CA ALA A 68 -14.20 26.04 32.04
C ALA A 68 -15.42 26.66 32.74
N ASP A 69 -15.24 27.32 33.89
CA ASP A 69 -16.30 28.01 34.64
C ASP A 69 -17.47 27.08 35.04
N VAL A 70 -17.15 25.82 35.37
CA VAL A 70 -18.17 24.80 35.67
C VAL A 70 -18.28 24.51 37.16
N SER A 71 -19.49 24.57 37.71
CA SER A 71 -19.75 24.40 39.14
C SER A 71 -20.25 23.00 39.52
N ASP A 72 -20.97 22.32 38.63
CA ASP A 72 -21.61 21.02 38.91
C ASP A 72 -20.59 19.87 38.96
N SER A 73 -20.91 18.85 39.78
CA SER A 73 -20.01 17.74 40.07
C SER A 73 -19.81 16.80 38.88
N TRP A 74 -20.84 16.62 38.05
CA TRP A 74 -20.80 15.72 36.90
C TRP A 74 -19.86 16.25 35.81
N SER A 75 -20.01 17.52 35.44
CA SER A 75 -19.14 18.16 34.45
C SER A 75 -17.70 18.27 34.93
N LYS A 76 -17.46 18.51 36.23
CA LYS A 76 -16.11 18.47 36.81
C LYS A 76 -15.45 17.10 36.66
N ALA A 77 -16.19 16.03 36.93
CA ALA A 77 -15.72 14.65 36.76
C ALA A 77 -15.43 14.32 35.28
N ASN A 78 -16.26 14.83 34.35
CA ASN A 78 -16.02 14.66 32.92
C ASN A 78 -14.77 15.41 32.44
N ILE A 79 -14.59 16.68 32.84
CA ILE A 79 -13.37 17.46 32.54
C ILE A 79 -12.14 16.76 33.12
N GLU A 80 -12.25 16.17 34.30
CA GLU A 80 -11.16 15.42 34.92
C GLU A 80 -10.76 14.20 34.08
N ARG A 81 -11.72 13.37 33.66
CA ARG A 81 -11.46 12.21 32.77
C ARG A 81 -10.84 12.64 31.44
N TRP A 82 -11.35 13.71 30.84
CA TRP A 82 -10.80 14.27 29.61
C TRP A 82 -9.37 14.82 29.81
N GLY A 83 -9.10 15.51 30.91
CA GLY A 83 -7.77 16.02 31.24
C GLY A 83 -6.74 14.90 31.36
N TYR A 84 -7.06 13.82 32.07
CA TYR A 84 -6.19 12.64 32.15
C TYR A 84 -6.06 11.92 30.80
N PHE A 85 -7.16 11.73 30.07
CA PHE A 85 -7.15 11.08 28.75
C PHE A 85 -6.24 11.82 27.76
N ILE A 86 -6.34 13.16 27.70
CA ILE A 86 -5.53 13.98 26.79
C ILE A 86 -4.04 13.96 27.18
N LEU A 87 -3.73 14.05 28.48
CA LEU A 87 -2.34 13.94 28.97
C LEU A 87 -1.74 12.56 28.61
N MET A 88 -2.49 11.49 28.87
CA MET A 88 -2.12 10.11 28.58
C MET A 88 -1.93 9.87 27.07
N ARG A 89 -2.85 10.39 26.26
CA ARG A 89 -2.75 10.35 24.79
C ARG A 89 -1.50 11.07 24.30
N GLY A 90 -1.20 12.25 24.84
CA GLY A 90 0.04 12.98 24.57
C GLY A 90 1.26 12.13 24.88
N TYR A 91 1.36 11.61 26.11
CA TYR A 91 2.46 10.76 26.57
C TYR A 91 2.71 9.55 25.66
N LEU A 92 1.66 8.77 25.37
CA LEU A 92 1.80 7.60 24.50
C LEU A 92 2.16 8.00 23.05
N SER A 93 1.66 9.13 22.56
CA SER A 93 1.98 9.66 21.22
C SER A 93 3.45 10.04 21.11
N GLY A 94 3.97 10.83 22.05
CA GLY A 94 5.37 11.24 22.04
C GLY A 94 6.33 10.05 22.18
N LEU A 95 6.04 9.13 23.09
CA LEU A 95 6.83 7.91 23.33
C LEU A 95 6.91 7.04 22.08
N THR A 96 5.74 6.79 21.46
CA THR A 96 5.61 5.93 20.28
C THR A 96 6.25 6.59 19.07
N PHE A 97 5.86 7.83 18.77
CA PHE A 97 6.28 8.55 17.57
C PHE A 97 7.79 8.78 17.54
N PHE A 98 8.40 9.11 18.69
CA PHE A 98 9.84 9.28 18.76
C PHE A 98 10.62 7.96 18.68
N THR A 99 10.06 6.88 19.23
CA THR A 99 10.63 5.53 19.06
C THR A 99 10.66 5.14 17.57
N GLU A 100 9.59 5.44 16.82
CA GLU A 100 9.54 5.22 15.37
C GLU A 100 10.59 6.08 14.62
N TYR A 101 10.77 7.34 15.03
CA TYR A 101 11.80 8.24 14.48
C TYR A 101 13.19 7.67 14.69
N LEU A 102 13.55 7.25 15.91
CA LEU A 102 14.84 6.66 16.22
C LEU A 102 15.09 5.36 15.44
N GLN A 103 14.07 4.52 15.28
CA GLN A 103 14.19 3.28 14.51
C GLN A 103 14.33 3.50 12.99
N SER A 104 13.96 4.68 12.47
CA SER A 104 14.04 4.98 11.03
C SER A 104 15.46 5.11 10.50
N PHE A 105 16.43 5.36 11.38
CA PHE A 105 17.84 5.32 11.07
C PHE A 105 18.49 4.28 11.98
N GLN A 106 19.27 3.35 11.40
CA GLN A 106 20.01 2.36 12.18
C GLN A 106 20.72 3.08 13.34
N HIS A 107 20.65 2.51 14.56
CA HIS A 107 21.18 3.03 15.84
C HIS A 107 22.71 3.24 15.81
N ALA A 108 23.17 4.06 14.87
CA ALA A 108 24.50 4.61 14.87
C ALA A 108 24.62 5.51 16.11
N ASP A 109 25.84 5.70 16.62
CA ASP A 109 26.15 6.44 17.86
C ASP A 109 25.79 7.93 17.81
N TYR A 110 24.50 8.23 17.64
CA TYR A 110 23.95 9.58 17.63
C TYR A 110 23.89 10.11 19.06
N ARG A 111 24.34 11.34 19.22
CA ARG A 111 24.30 12.09 20.49
C ARG A 111 23.34 13.26 20.34
N CYS A 112 22.52 13.49 21.36
CA CYS A 112 21.58 14.62 21.43
C CYS A 112 22.29 15.86 21.94
N VAL A 113 22.63 16.78 21.02
CA VAL A 113 23.36 18.02 21.33
C VAL A 113 22.42 19.13 21.82
N TYR A 114 21.18 19.12 21.34
CA TYR A 114 20.16 20.09 21.73
C TYR A 114 18.79 19.44 21.75
N ILE A 115 18.04 19.66 22.81
CA ILE A 115 16.62 19.33 22.89
C ILE A 115 15.87 20.46 23.58
N GLN A 116 14.69 20.79 23.06
CA GLN A 116 13.77 21.77 23.60
C GLN A 116 12.40 21.12 23.85
N CYS A 117 12.01 21.10 25.12
CA CYS A 117 10.69 20.69 25.59
C CYS A 117 10.15 21.75 26.54
N ASN A 118 8.94 22.29 26.29
CA ASN A 118 8.39 23.37 27.10
C ASN A 118 7.42 22.86 28.19
N PHE A 119 7.79 23.09 29.46
CA PHE A 119 7.02 22.72 30.67
C PHE A 119 6.64 23.92 31.56
N TYR A 120 6.93 25.15 31.15
CA TYR A 120 6.69 26.36 31.94
C TYR A 120 5.70 27.30 31.23
N GLY A 121 5.42 28.47 31.83
CA GLY A 121 4.55 29.48 31.23
C GLY A 121 3.14 28.93 30.92
N SER A 122 2.68 29.09 29.68
CA SER A 122 1.37 28.59 29.24
C SER A 122 1.21 27.07 29.37
N ASN A 123 2.30 26.31 29.25
CA ASN A 123 2.28 24.85 29.31
C ASN A 123 2.08 24.33 30.74
N SER A 124 2.38 25.17 31.73
CA SER A 124 2.05 24.91 33.13
C SER A 124 0.62 25.30 33.53
N LEU A 125 -0.17 25.90 32.61
CA LEU A 125 -1.46 26.52 32.93
C LEU A 125 -1.39 27.49 34.12
N GLY A 126 -0.26 28.20 34.26
CA GLY A 126 0.00 29.13 35.36
C GLY A 126 0.30 28.47 36.71
N THR A 127 0.54 27.16 36.75
CA THR A 127 0.88 26.45 38.00
C THR A 127 2.37 26.45 38.34
N TYR A 128 3.24 26.76 37.37
CA TYR A 128 4.68 26.88 37.57
C TYR A 128 5.16 28.29 37.17
N THR A 129 5.32 29.16 38.16
CA THR A 129 5.64 30.59 37.97
C THR A 129 7.09 30.98 38.28
N GLU A 130 7.90 30.06 38.81
CA GLU A 130 9.29 30.33 39.23
C GLU A 130 10.27 30.40 38.05
N LYS A 131 9.91 29.85 36.88
CA LYS A 131 10.74 29.80 35.67
C LYS A 131 10.17 30.69 34.58
N ASP A 132 10.99 31.60 34.07
CA ASP A 132 10.61 32.53 33.00
C ASP A 132 11.25 32.14 31.64
N SER A 133 10.79 32.79 30.57
CA SER A 133 11.28 32.49 29.21
C SER A 133 12.76 32.80 29.00
N ARG A 134 13.35 33.69 29.82
CA ARG A 134 14.77 34.05 29.70
C ARG A 134 15.64 33.00 30.36
N SER A 135 15.31 32.59 31.59
CA SER A 135 16.03 31.54 32.30
C SER A 135 15.96 30.23 31.52
N ALA A 136 14.80 29.89 30.98
CA ALA A 136 14.63 28.71 30.14
C ALA A 136 15.48 28.76 28.86
N ALA A 137 15.54 29.90 28.16
CA ALA A 137 16.35 30.03 26.95
C ALA A 137 17.86 29.87 27.24
N LEU A 138 18.34 30.40 28.37
CA LEU A 138 19.73 30.23 28.78
C LEU A 138 20.06 28.76 29.11
N GLU A 139 19.17 28.06 29.82
CA GLU A 139 19.32 26.62 30.10
C GLU A 139 19.33 25.77 28.81
N LEU A 140 18.52 26.12 27.82
CA LEU A 140 18.49 25.43 26.53
C LEU A 140 19.85 25.50 25.82
N ILE A 141 20.50 26.67 25.85
CA ILE A 141 21.76 26.90 25.13
C ILE A 141 22.96 26.30 25.84
N GLN A 142 22.96 26.20 27.17
CA GLN A 142 24.01 25.51 27.94
C GLN A 142 24.21 24.05 27.50
N GLN A 143 23.22 23.43 26.83
CA GLN A 143 23.38 22.10 26.25
C GLN A 143 24.49 22.05 25.19
N PHE A 144 24.67 23.12 24.41
CA PHE A 144 25.75 23.22 23.42
C PHE A 144 27.12 23.23 24.11
N ASP A 145 27.30 24.03 25.16
CA ASP A 145 28.57 24.11 25.89
C ASP A 145 28.94 22.74 26.49
N ARG A 146 27.95 22.07 27.11
CA ARG A 146 28.11 20.70 27.64
C ARG A 146 28.40 19.66 26.55
N ALA A 147 27.91 19.89 25.34
CA ALA A 147 28.19 19.06 24.17
C ALA A 147 29.51 19.39 23.47
N GLY A 148 30.25 20.41 23.94
CA GLY A 148 31.55 20.84 23.41
C GLY A 148 31.49 21.90 22.31
N TYR A 149 30.38 22.65 22.21
CA TYR A 149 30.21 23.77 21.27
C TYR A 149 30.07 25.07 22.05
N GLU A 150 30.98 26.02 21.84
CA GLU A 150 30.92 27.34 22.50
C GLU A 150 29.81 28.19 21.86
N VAL A 151 28.66 28.29 22.53
CA VAL A 151 27.50 29.03 22.01
C VAL A 151 26.96 29.96 23.09
N GLU A 152 27.14 31.27 22.88
CA GLU A 152 26.54 32.30 23.75
C GLU A 152 25.35 32.99 23.08
N LEU A 153 24.30 33.27 23.87
CA LEU A 153 23.21 34.16 23.45
C LEU A 153 23.43 35.58 23.97
N THR A 154 23.42 36.54 23.05
CA THR A 154 23.33 37.96 23.43
C THR A 154 21.90 38.36 23.76
N GLU A 155 21.70 39.48 24.46
CA GLU A 155 20.37 40.09 24.66
C GLU A 155 19.66 40.43 23.33
N GLY A 156 20.45 40.71 22.27
CA GLY A 156 19.93 40.88 20.92
C GLY A 156 19.40 39.57 20.35
N ASP A 157 20.16 38.49 20.49
CA ASP A 157 19.77 37.14 20.04
C ASP A 157 18.48 36.66 20.76
N LEU A 158 18.37 36.87 22.08
CA LEU A 158 17.16 36.53 22.84
C LEU A 158 15.92 37.27 22.32
N ARG A 159 16.03 38.59 22.08
CA ARG A 159 14.92 39.38 21.52
C ARG A 159 14.60 39.04 20.07
N GLU A 160 15.59 38.59 19.30
CA GLU A 160 15.43 38.13 17.94
C GLU A 160 14.66 36.80 17.94
N TYR A 161 15.19 35.78 18.62
CA TYR A 161 14.70 34.40 18.53
C TYR A 161 13.45 34.12 19.38
N GLN A 162 12.97 35.06 20.18
CA GLN A 162 11.66 35.00 20.85
C GLN A 162 10.50 35.49 19.97
N ARG A 163 10.78 36.05 18.79
CA ARG A 163 9.73 36.53 17.87
C ARG A 163 8.95 35.37 17.25
N THR A 164 7.76 35.67 16.73
CA THR A 164 6.93 34.69 16.02
C THR A 164 7.71 34.07 14.85
N GLY A 165 7.70 32.74 14.76
CA GLY A 165 8.40 32.00 13.71
C GLY A 165 9.91 31.83 13.95
N GLU A 166 10.36 32.03 15.18
CA GLU A 166 11.72 31.75 15.61
C GLU A 166 11.77 30.58 16.61
N PHE A 167 12.89 29.84 16.60
CA PHE A 167 12.97 28.49 17.16
C PHE A 167 12.69 28.38 18.67
N LEU A 168 12.89 29.44 19.47
CA LEU A 168 12.60 29.40 20.92
C LEU A 168 11.10 29.25 21.22
N ASN A 169 10.24 29.41 20.21
CA ASN A 169 8.80 29.20 20.32
C ASN A 169 8.34 27.80 19.87
N ALA A 170 9.25 26.91 19.45
CA ALA A 170 8.90 25.56 19.04
C ALA A 170 8.37 24.72 20.22
N ASP A 171 7.30 23.95 19.99
CA ASP A 171 6.75 23.03 20.99
C ASP A 171 7.73 21.90 21.33
N THR A 172 8.38 21.35 20.29
CA THR A 172 9.44 20.34 20.38
C THR A 172 10.50 20.55 19.29
N LEU A 173 11.77 20.62 19.68
CA LEU A 173 12.91 20.72 18.75
C LEU A 173 14.10 19.90 19.24
N LEU A 174 14.74 19.15 18.35
CA LEU A 174 15.83 18.23 18.67
C LEU A 174 16.93 18.28 17.59
N LEU A 175 18.19 18.20 18.04
CA LEU A 175 19.38 18.05 17.21
C LEU A 175 20.21 16.84 17.65
N LEU A 176 20.39 15.90 16.73
CA LEU A 176 21.24 14.72 16.88
C LEU A 176 22.47 14.82 15.97
N THR A 177 23.61 14.31 16.44
CA THR A 177 24.85 14.24 15.66
C THR A 177 25.52 12.89 15.74
N ASN A 178 26.05 12.42 14.61
CA ASN A 178 27.02 11.33 14.52
C ASN A 178 28.18 11.78 13.62
N GLY A 179 29.19 12.42 14.21
CA GLY A 179 30.32 13.00 13.49
C GLY A 179 29.86 14.15 12.59
N LYS A 180 30.00 13.99 11.27
CA LYS A 180 29.57 15.00 10.28
C LYS A 180 28.12 14.86 9.83
N LYS A 181 27.42 13.84 10.31
CA LYS A 181 26.01 13.58 9.98
C LYS A 181 25.12 14.15 11.07
N TRP A 182 24.24 15.06 10.68
CA TRP A 182 23.34 15.78 11.57
C TRP A 182 21.90 15.43 11.25
N ARG A 183 21.07 15.34 12.29
CA ARG A 183 19.62 15.17 12.16
C ARG A 183 18.91 16.19 13.03
N MET A 184 17.98 16.92 12.43
CA MET A 184 17.10 17.86 13.11
C MET A 184 15.66 17.33 13.06
N PHE A 185 14.96 17.44 14.17
CA PHE A 185 13.57 17.03 14.30
C PHE A 185 12.79 18.14 15.01
N CYS A 186 11.78 18.70 14.33
CA CYS A 186 10.94 19.76 14.84
C CYS A 186 9.47 19.34 14.73
N VAL A 187 8.71 19.45 15.83
CA VAL A 187 7.29 19.12 15.86
C VAL A 187 6.51 20.27 16.48
N ASP A 188 5.44 20.69 15.82
CA ASP A 188 4.46 21.62 16.36
C ASP A 188 3.13 20.90 16.59
N LEU A 189 2.55 21.06 17.78
CA LEU A 189 1.49 20.20 18.30
C LEU A 189 0.15 20.94 18.35
N SER A 190 -0.95 20.19 18.25
CA SER A 190 -2.32 20.70 18.43
C SER A 190 -3.30 19.60 18.78
N ILE A 191 -4.46 19.97 19.34
CA ILE A 191 -5.62 19.07 19.43
C ILE A 191 -6.76 19.54 18.53
N PHE A 192 -7.52 18.56 18.03
CA PHE A 192 -8.69 18.77 17.19
C PHE A 192 -9.95 18.12 17.79
N THR A 193 -9.85 16.97 18.45
CA THR A 193 -11.05 16.25 18.95
C THR A 193 -11.89 17.06 19.92
N VAL A 194 -11.28 17.95 20.71
CA VAL A 194 -11.96 18.84 21.65
C VAL A 194 -11.59 20.29 21.34
N ARG A 195 -12.56 21.07 20.84
CA ARG A 195 -12.39 22.50 20.53
C ARG A 195 -13.04 23.38 21.59
N THR A 196 -14.18 22.95 22.09
CA THR A 196 -14.96 23.66 23.11
C THR A 196 -15.33 22.72 24.27
N LEU A 197 -15.89 23.30 25.33
CA LEU A 197 -16.45 22.52 26.43
C LEU A 197 -17.63 21.64 26.00
N GLU A 198 -18.35 22.01 24.93
CA GLU A 198 -19.47 21.22 24.40
C GLU A 198 -19.00 19.92 23.77
N ASP A 199 -17.71 19.81 23.41
CA ASP A 199 -17.15 18.58 22.85
C ASP A 199 -16.81 17.55 23.95
N THR A 200 -16.69 17.94 25.22
CA THR A 200 -16.34 17.03 26.34
C THR A 200 -17.57 16.29 26.89
N HIS A 201 -18.04 15.31 26.11
CA HIS A 201 -19.16 14.43 26.50
C HIS A 201 -18.69 13.34 27.49
N ASP A 202 -19.65 12.58 28.02
CA ASP A 202 -19.39 11.51 28.99
C ASP A 202 -18.67 10.31 28.33
N LEU A 203 -17.41 10.09 28.73
CA LEU A 203 -16.61 8.93 28.31
C LEU A 203 -17.12 7.60 28.89
N THR A 204 -18.17 7.62 29.71
CA THR A 204 -18.87 6.43 30.22
C THR A 204 -20.13 6.05 29.44
N ASP A 205 -20.49 6.81 28.41
CA ASP A 205 -21.58 6.47 27.49
C ASP A 205 -21.07 5.68 26.28
N ILE A 206 -21.46 4.40 26.18
CA ILE A 206 -21.08 3.52 25.07
C ILE A 206 -21.59 4.00 23.71
N ALA A 207 -22.77 4.62 23.65
CA ALA A 207 -23.34 5.13 22.40
C ALA A 207 -22.51 6.32 21.89
N PHE A 208 -22.08 7.20 22.79
CA PHE A 208 -21.15 8.27 22.47
C PHE A 208 -19.80 7.72 21.97
N LEU A 209 -19.23 6.70 22.62
CA LEU A 209 -17.97 6.09 22.17
C LEU A 209 -18.07 5.48 20.76
N GLN A 210 -19.20 4.86 20.43
CA GLN A 210 -19.48 4.37 19.08
C GLN A 210 -19.60 5.55 18.09
N GLN A 211 -20.33 6.60 18.43
CA GLN A 211 -20.43 7.81 17.61
C GLN A 211 -19.09 8.52 17.42
N MET A 212 -18.21 8.49 18.42
CA MET A 212 -16.87 9.05 18.32
C MET A 212 -16.06 8.34 17.22
N LEU A 213 -16.11 7.01 17.15
CA LEU A 213 -15.49 6.24 16.07
C LEU A 213 -16.10 6.55 14.70
N VAL A 214 -17.44 6.68 14.63
CA VAL A 214 -18.14 7.08 13.39
C VAL A 214 -17.71 8.47 12.93
N ARG A 215 -17.62 9.45 13.83
CA ARG A 215 -17.18 10.82 13.51
C ARG A 215 -15.73 10.86 13.02
N GLU A 216 -14.84 10.09 13.63
CA GLU A 216 -13.46 9.96 13.17
C GLU A 216 -13.38 9.31 11.78
N LEU A 217 -14.14 8.22 11.55
CA LEU A 217 -14.27 7.59 10.25
C LEU A 217 -14.81 8.54 9.18
N SER A 218 -15.86 9.30 9.51
CA SER A 218 -16.44 10.29 8.61
C SER A 218 -15.45 11.41 8.29
N TYR A 219 -14.63 11.83 9.26
CA TYR A 219 -13.56 12.80 9.00
C TYR A 219 -12.47 12.24 8.08
N LEU A 220 -12.03 11.00 8.31
CA LEU A 220 -11.07 10.33 7.40
C LEU A 220 -11.65 10.21 5.98
N ARG A 221 -12.95 9.89 5.86
CA ARG A 221 -13.67 9.81 4.58
C ARG A 221 -13.93 11.17 3.94
N SER A 222 -14.08 12.23 4.74
CA SER A 222 -14.25 13.60 4.24
C SER A 222 -12.94 14.24 3.79
N LYS A 223 -11.79 13.61 4.04
CA LYS A 223 -10.53 13.99 3.41
C LYS A 223 -10.41 13.37 2.01
N SER A 224 -9.62 14.00 1.15
CA SER A 224 -9.45 13.56 -0.24
C SER A 224 -8.92 12.13 -0.35
N VAL A 225 -9.26 11.40 -1.41
CA VAL A 225 -8.60 10.13 -1.71
C VAL A 225 -7.11 10.35 -2.00
N PHE A 226 -6.75 11.56 -2.46
CA PHE A 226 -5.37 11.96 -2.73
C PHE A 226 -4.52 12.17 -1.48
N THR A 227 -5.12 12.10 -0.29
CA THR A 227 -4.45 12.29 0.99
C THR A 227 -3.37 11.27 1.31
N ASN A 228 -3.38 10.12 0.64
CA ASN A 228 -2.39 9.05 0.81
C ASN A 228 -1.57 8.81 -0.45
N LEU A 229 -1.65 9.70 -1.44
CA LEU A 229 -0.93 9.53 -2.69
C LEU A 229 0.58 9.63 -2.45
N SER A 230 1.27 8.51 -2.57
CA SER A 230 2.72 8.44 -2.40
C SER A 230 3.40 8.88 -3.69
N ILE A 231 3.81 10.14 -3.77
CA ILE A 231 4.64 10.62 -4.88
C ILE A 231 6.10 10.66 -4.48
N ASP A 232 6.91 9.98 -5.27
CA ASP A 232 8.37 10.04 -5.22
C ASP A 232 8.82 11.01 -6.32
N ALA A 233 9.30 12.19 -5.93
CA ALA A 233 9.83 13.19 -6.85
C ALA A 233 11.36 13.21 -6.74
N ASP A 234 12.06 13.17 -7.88
CA ASP A 234 13.52 13.26 -7.89
C ASP A 234 13.94 14.70 -7.61
N LEU A 235 14.24 14.96 -6.34
CA LEU A 235 14.59 16.26 -5.80
C LEU A 235 15.73 16.94 -6.57
N ASP A 236 16.65 16.19 -7.16
CA ASP A 236 17.74 16.78 -7.94
C ASP A 236 17.23 17.43 -9.25
N THR A 237 16.12 16.95 -9.81
CA THR A 237 15.53 17.46 -11.07
C THR A 237 14.29 18.32 -10.87
N THR A 238 13.59 18.17 -9.74
CA THR A 238 12.38 18.92 -9.42
C THR A 238 12.65 20.15 -8.54
N ALA A 239 13.73 20.19 -7.77
CA ALA A 239 14.01 21.30 -6.84
C ALA A 239 14.56 22.57 -7.51
N ASP A 240 15.16 22.48 -8.70
CA ASP A 240 16.11 23.49 -9.20
C ASP A 240 15.59 24.94 -9.27
N VAL A 241 14.27 25.17 -9.41
CA VAL A 241 13.65 26.53 -9.31
C VAL A 241 12.16 26.46 -8.89
N MET A 242 11.55 25.27 -8.82
CA MET A 242 10.08 25.18 -8.81
C MET A 242 9.43 25.45 -7.44
N LEU A 243 10.16 25.51 -6.33
CA LEU A 243 9.52 25.36 -5.03
C LEU A 243 9.27 26.68 -4.25
N SER A 244 10.14 27.69 -4.24
CA SER A 244 9.93 28.83 -3.31
C SER A 244 8.73 29.74 -3.65
N SER A 245 8.56 30.17 -4.90
CA SER A 245 7.46 31.07 -5.28
C SER A 245 6.10 30.38 -5.35
N GLN A 246 6.04 29.13 -5.83
CA GLN A 246 4.81 28.34 -5.93
C GLN A 246 4.30 27.92 -4.56
N LEU A 247 5.19 27.52 -3.65
CA LEU A 247 4.81 27.19 -2.27
C LEU A 247 4.33 28.42 -1.52
N ASN A 248 4.87 29.61 -1.79
CA ASN A 248 4.38 30.84 -1.17
C ASN A 248 2.89 31.08 -1.50
N HIS A 249 2.52 31.00 -2.79
CA HIS A 249 1.13 31.15 -3.21
C HIS A 249 0.22 30.05 -2.63
N TYR A 250 0.69 28.80 -2.68
CA TYR A 250 -0.08 27.67 -2.17
C TYR A 250 -0.30 27.75 -0.65
N PHE A 251 0.76 27.95 0.14
CA PHE A 251 0.64 28.01 1.59
C PHE A 251 -0.12 29.25 2.07
N LYS A 252 0.03 30.42 1.42
CA LYS A 252 -0.80 31.59 1.72
C LYS A 252 -2.28 31.31 1.50
N ALA A 253 -2.61 30.54 0.47
CA ALA A 253 -3.98 30.11 0.24
C ALA A 253 -4.46 29.11 1.30
N PHE A 254 -3.67 28.10 1.69
CA PHE A 254 -4.18 26.99 2.54
C PHE A 254 -3.93 27.11 4.06
N GLN A 255 -3.43 28.25 4.55
CA GLN A 255 -3.02 28.49 5.95
C GLN A 255 -4.13 28.40 7.05
N HIS A 256 -5.40 28.12 6.75
CA HIS A 256 -6.46 28.18 7.79
C HIS A 256 -7.40 26.97 7.93
N HIS A 257 -7.42 26.02 6.98
CA HIS A 257 -8.41 24.93 7.02
C HIS A 257 -7.92 23.66 7.69
N ASP A 258 -6.62 23.35 7.55
CA ASP A 258 -6.02 22.14 8.10
C ASP A 258 -5.00 22.49 9.18
N LYS A 259 -5.36 22.14 10.42
CA LYS A 259 -4.51 22.45 11.57
C LYS A 259 -3.15 21.79 11.42
N GLU A 260 -3.10 20.58 10.88
CA GLU A 260 -1.89 19.81 10.60
C GLU A 260 -0.95 20.58 9.66
N SER A 261 -1.46 21.09 8.53
CA SER A 261 -0.67 21.89 7.57
C SER A 261 -0.21 23.24 8.14
N VAL A 262 -1.05 23.91 8.95
CA VAL A 262 -0.65 25.14 9.65
C VAL A 262 0.49 24.87 10.62
N LYS A 263 0.37 23.80 11.40
CA LYS A 263 1.37 23.36 12.36
C LYS A 263 2.67 22.91 11.67
N LEU A 264 2.57 22.31 10.48
CA LEU A 264 3.72 22.01 9.63
C LEU A 264 4.49 23.28 9.23
N ILE A 265 3.80 24.33 8.77
CA ILE A 265 4.45 25.60 8.40
C ILE A 265 5.16 26.21 9.62
N GLN A 266 4.56 26.12 10.80
CA GLN A 266 5.18 26.57 12.06
C GLN A 266 6.45 25.78 12.38
N ALA A 267 6.37 24.45 12.37
CA ALA A 267 7.53 23.57 12.58
C ALA A 267 8.65 23.85 11.57
N ALA A 268 8.31 24.03 10.29
CA ALA A 268 9.28 24.36 9.23
C ALA A 268 9.93 25.74 9.46
N SER A 269 9.15 26.73 9.91
CA SER A 269 9.65 28.05 10.27
C SER A 269 10.66 27.99 11.42
N TYR A 270 10.36 27.21 12.47
CA TYR A 270 11.25 27.01 13.60
C TYR A 270 12.53 26.26 13.20
N ALA A 271 12.40 25.20 12.40
CA ALA A 271 13.54 24.44 11.91
C ALA A 271 14.50 25.31 11.06
N TYR A 272 13.96 26.17 10.18
CA TYR A 272 14.77 27.11 9.39
C TYR A 272 15.49 28.13 10.27
N SER A 273 14.77 28.75 11.22
CA SER A 273 15.33 29.68 12.20
C SER A 273 16.50 29.06 12.97
N PHE A 274 16.32 27.82 13.43
CA PHE A 274 17.36 27.09 14.16
C PHE A 274 18.54 26.73 13.28
N TYR A 275 18.31 26.28 12.05
CA TYR A 275 19.38 26.05 11.08
C TYR A 275 20.23 27.30 10.83
N ALA A 276 19.59 28.46 10.64
CA ALA A 276 20.28 29.73 10.45
C ALA A 276 21.10 30.13 11.69
N PHE A 277 20.56 29.90 12.89
CA PHE A 277 21.28 30.08 14.16
C PHE A 277 22.53 29.19 14.26
N LEU A 278 22.39 27.89 13.99
CA LEU A 278 23.49 26.91 14.05
C LEU A 278 24.62 27.26 13.07
N ARG A 279 24.28 27.76 11.87
CA ARG A 279 25.26 28.27 10.89
C ARG A 279 25.95 29.54 11.39
N ARG A 280 25.20 30.49 11.96
CA ARG A 280 25.74 31.74 12.50
C ARG A 280 26.69 31.53 13.68
N LYS A 281 26.43 30.51 14.51
CA LYS A 281 27.25 30.15 15.67
C LYS A 281 28.30 29.06 15.36
N ALA A 282 28.53 28.75 14.07
CA ALA A 282 29.53 27.78 13.60
C ALA A 282 29.40 26.36 14.19
N VAL A 283 28.21 25.96 14.63
CA VAL A 283 27.90 24.57 15.04
C VAL A 283 27.81 23.66 13.80
N LEU A 284 27.34 24.21 12.68
CA LEU A 284 27.29 23.54 11.38
C LEU A 284 28.23 24.22 10.38
N ASP A 285 29.04 23.43 9.68
CA ASP A 285 29.94 23.88 8.61
C ASP A 285 29.37 23.61 7.20
N GLU A 286 30.05 24.03 6.14
CA GLU A 286 29.62 23.82 4.74
C GLU A 286 29.68 22.35 4.29
N ARG A 287 30.41 21.50 5.03
CA ARG A 287 30.58 20.08 4.73
C ARG A 287 29.62 19.19 5.53
N SER A 288 28.78 19.80 6.37
CA SER A 288 27.86 19.11 7.28
C SER A 288 26.69 18.49 6.50
N ASP A 289 26.45 17.21 6.75
CA ASP A 289 25.38 16.43 6.13
C ASP A 289 24.13 16.50 7.03
N LEU A 290 23.25 17.49 6.83
CA LEU A 290 22.11 17.77 7.70
C LEU A 290 20.79 17.29 7.10
N PHE A 291 20.09 16.43 7.83
CA PHE A 291 18.75 15.96 7.49
C PHE A 291 17.70 16.52 8.47
N ILE A 292 16.69 17.24 7.97
CA ILE A 292 15.67 17.92 8.79
C ILE A 292 14.30 17.27 8.55
N ASN A 293 13.59 16.97 9.65
CA ASN A 293 12.18 16.60 9.62
C ASN A 293 11.39 17.65 10.39
N ALA A 294 10.46 18.33 9.72
CA ALA A 294 9.54 19.29 10.33
C ALA A 294 8.10 18.76 10.21
N LEU A 295 7.37 18.67 11.32
CA LEU A 295 6.04 18.07 11.34
C LEU A 295 5.01 18.90 12.12
N GLY A 296 3.82 19.03 11.58
CA GLY A 296 2.62 19.42 12.31
C GLY A 296 1.88 18.17 12.78
N TYR A 297 1.71 18.00 14.09
CA TYR A 297 1.12 16.79 14.67
C TYR A 297 -0.15 17.13 15.45
N THR A 298 -1.24 16.41 15.16
CA THR A 298 -2.50 16.52 15.87
C THR A 298 -2.89 15.18 16.49
N ASP A 299 -3.92 15.21 17.32
CA ASP A 299 -4.54 14.01 17.85
C ASP A 299 -5.34 13.22 16.79
N ARG A 300 -5.47 13.70 15.55
CA ARG A 300 -6.11 12.98 14.43
C ARG A 300 -5.11 12.43 13.41
N GLY A 301 -3.98 13.08 13.22
CA GLY A 301 -2.98 12.73 12.23
C GLY A 301 -1.79 13.68 12.27
N TRP A 302 -0.99 13.69 11.21
CA TRP A 302 0.17 14.57 11.11
C TRP A 302 0.45 14.91 9.64
N SER A 303 1.15 16.02 9.43
CA SER A 303 1.71 16.45 8.14
C SER A 303 3.18 16.77 8.31
N GLY A 304 4.05 16.36 7.38
CA GLY A 304 5.51 16.47 7.49
C GLY A 304 6.21 16.94 6.22
N ILE A 305 7.36 17.57 6.39
CA ILE A 305 8.34 17.87 5.34
C ILE A 305 9.70 17.31 5.77
N ALA A 306 10.38 16.64 4.84
CA ALA A 306 11.74 16.18 5.01
C ALA A 306 12.67 16.85 3.99
N VAL A 307 13.75 17.48 4.46
CA VAL A 307 14.75 18.14 3.59
C VAL A 307 16.17 17.74 3.93
N HIS A 308 17.02 17.73 2.91
CA HIS A 308 18.41 17.34 3.02
C HIS A 308 19.35 18.43 2.53
N GLN A 309 20.30 18.83 3.38
CA GLN A 309 21.43 19.68 3.01
C GLN A 309 22.69 18.84 2.83
N LYS A 310 23.30 18.90 1.62
CA LYS A 310 24.60 18.28 1.29
C LYS A 310 25.53 19.31 0.65
N ALA A 311 26.83 19.14 0.85
CA ALA A 311 27.87 20.06 0.35
C ALA A 311 27.88 20.25 -1.17
N ASP A 312 27.50 19.24 -1.95
CA ASP A 312 27.64 19.22 -3.42
C ASP A 312 26.29 19.28 -4.19
N LYS A 313 25.20 19.72 -3.54
CA LYS A 313 23.85 19.77 -4.16
C LYS A 313 23.14 21.10 -3.89
N ALA A 314 22.20 21.48 -4.77
CA ALA A 314 21.32 22.63 -4.55
C ALA A 314 20.58 22.52 -3.20
N SER A 315 20.64 23.60 -2.41
CA SER A 315 20.13 23.63 -1.03
C SER A 315 18.60 23.59 -1.00
N GLN A 316 18.03 22.53 -0.42
CA GLN A 316 16.58 22.39 -0.20
C GLN A 316 16.07 23.31 0.92
N MET A 317 16.95 24.07 1.58
CA MET A 317 16.60 24.97 2.69
C MET A 317 15.69 26.12 2.28
N ASP A 318 15.67 26.49 1.00
CA ASP A 318 14.77 27.54 0.49
C ASP A 318 13.29 27.21 0.72
N LEU A 319 12.95 25.91 0.75
CA LEU A 319 11.60 25.45 1.12
C LEU A 319 11.23 25.89 2.54
N LEU A 320 12.11 25.60 3.51
CA LEU A 320 11.86 25.95 4.92
C LEU A 320 11.90 27.46 5.13
N LYS A 321 12.76 28.17 4.37
CA LYS A 321 12.81 29.64 4.36
C LYS A 321 11.47 30.24 3.94
N THR A 322 10.87 29.74 2.85
CA THR A 322 9.55 30.17 2.40
C THR A 322 8.48 29.94 3.47
N CYS A 323 8.46 28.78 4.14
CA CYS A 323 7.55 28.54 5.27
C CYS A 323 7.75 29.56 6.39
N ALA A 324 9.00 29.92 6.70
CA ALA A 324 9.31 30.92 7.71
C ALA A 324 8.78 32.31 7.34
N GLU A 325 8.94 32.73 6.09
CA GLU A 325 8.41 34.01 5.59
C GLU A 325 6.88 34.07 5.71
N ILE A 326 6.18 32.99 5.35
CA ILE A 326 4.71 32.92 5.41
C ILE A 326 4.21 33.00 6.84
N TYR A 327 4.81 32.25 7.75
CA TYR A 327 4.37 32.26 9.14
C TYR A 327 4.60 33.60 9.83
N ARG A 328 5.72 34.27 9.51
CA ARG A 328 6.08 35.60 10.06
C ARG A 328 5.19 36.72 9.52
N GLN A 329 4.70 36.61 8.28
CA GLN A 329 3.95 37.67 7.61
C GLN A 329 2.44 37.68 7.89
N LYS A 330 1.88 36.70 8.62
CA LYS A 330 0.44 36.53 8.98
C LYS A 330 -0.54 37.35 8.10
N PRO A 331 -0.93 36.83 6.92
CA PRO A 331 -1.86 37.55 6.04
C PRO A 331 -3.23 37.79 6.71
N TYR A 332 -3.92 38.86 6.31
CA TYR A 332 -5.30 39.15 6.73
C TYR A 332 -6.30 38.24 6.01
N ASP A 333 -7.44 37.88 6.64
CA ASP A 333 -8.46 36.96 6.08
C ASP A 333 -8.87 37.32 4.64
N GLN A 334 -9.06 38.61 4.34
CA GLN A 334 -9.42 39.09 2.99
C GLN A 334 -8.33 38.82 1.94
N GLN A 335 -7.05 38.88 2.32
CA GLN A 335 -5.92 38.55 1.43
C GLN A 335 -5.81 37.04 1.15
N ILE A 336 -6.34 36.20 2.05
CA ILE A 336 -6.27 34.75 1.94
C ILE A 336 -7.31 34.25 0.94
N ASP A 337 -8.53 34.78 1.00
CA ASP A 337 -9.57 34.46 0.01
C ASP A 337 -9.20 34.98 -1.40
N GLU A 338 -8.56 36.15 -1.48
CA GLU A 338 -7.99 36.66 -2.73
C GLU A 338 -6.86 35.76 -3.26
N ALA A 339 -5.88 35.41 -2.42
CA ALA A 339 -4.78 34.52 -2.79
C ALA A 339 -5.28 33.12 -3.20
N ARG A 340 -6.33 32.60 -2.55
CA ARG A 340 -7.01 31.36 -2.96
C ARG A 340 -7.65 31.47 -4.33
N ASN A 341 -8.39 32.53 -4.57
CA ASN A 341 -9.05 32.75 -5.86
C ASN A 341 -8.02 32.89 -6.99
N GLU A 342 -6.89 33.56 -6.74
CA GLU A 342 -5.79 33.66 -7.68
C GLU A 342 -5.13 32.30 -7.94
N LEU A 343 -4.84 31.54 -6.88
CA LEU A 343 -4.29 30.19 -6.97
C LEU A 343 -5.19 29.26 -7.78
N LEU A 344 -6.50 29.28 -7.52
CA LEU A 344 -7.48 28.47 -8.24
C LEU A 344 -7.55 28.83 -9.71
N ARG A 345 -7.56 30.13 -10.05
CA ARG A 345 -7.50 30.59 -11.44
C ARG A 345 -6.20 30.17 -12.12
N SER A 346 -5.08 30.21 -11.41
CA SER A 346 -3.79 29.76 -11.91
C SER A 346 -3.80 28.25 -12.20
N ILE A 347 -4.32 27.45 -11.26
CA ILE A 347 -4.50 26.01 -11.42
C ILE A 347 -5.43 25.72 -12.60
N GLU A 348 -6.58 26.39 -12.72
CA GLU A 348 -7.54 26.20 -13.82
C GLU A 348 -6.90 26.50 -15.19
N GLN A 349 -6.23 27.64 -15.33
CA GLN A 349 -5.56 28.04 -16.56
C GLN A 349 -4.46 27.06 -16.96
N THR A 350 -3.68 26.61 -15.97
CA THR A 350 -2.53 25.74 -16.15
C THR A 350 -2.95 24.29 -16.42
N ALA A 351 -3.97 23.81 -15.70
CA ALA A 351 -4.56 22.49 -15.89
C ALA A 351 -5.16 22.34 -17.30
N GLY A 352 -5.81 23.38 -17.81
CA GLY A 352 -6.36 23.41 -19.17
C GLY A 352 -5.33 23.17 -20.27
N LEU A 353 -4.04 23.42 -20.03
CA LEU A 353 -2.95 23.14 -20.98
C LEU A 353 -2.55 21.66 -21.03
N SER A 354 -2.99 20.86 -20.07
CA SER A 354 -2.75 19.42 -20.05
C SER A 354 -3.75 18.66 -20.95
N PHE A 355 -4.83 19.32 -21.39
CA PHE A 355 -5.87 18.79 -22.28
C PHE A 355 -5.77 19.38 -23.69
N SER A 356 -6.31 18.66 -24.69
CA SER A 356 -6.08 19.00 -26.10
C SER A 356 -6.83 20.27 -26.56
N GLY A 357 -6.09 21.27 -27.03
CA GLY A 357 -6.62 22.45 -27.72
C GLY A 357 -7.52 23.36 -26.86
N SER A 358 -8.36 24.15 -27.52
CA SER A 358 -9.33 25.04 -26.86
C SER A 358 -10.46 24.27 -26.15
N ALA A 359 -10.82 23.09 -26.65
CA ALA A 359 -11.80 22.19 -26.05
C ALA A 359 -11.35 21.69 -24.67
N GLY A 360 -10.06 21.37 -24.51
CA GLY A 360 -9.49 20.98 -23.22
C GLY A 360 -9.55 22.11 -22.17
N ARG A 361 -9.26 23.35 -22.56
CA ARG A 361 -9.42 24.52 -21.67
C ARG A 361 -10.88 24.74 -21.27
N ALA A 362 -11.81 24.59 -22.21
CA ALA A 362 -13.23 24.69 -21.94
C ALA A 362 -13.71 23.59 -20.99
N PHE A 363 -13.20 22.36 -21.13
CA PHE A 363 -13.50 21.25 -20.24
C PHE A 363 -13.10 21.55 -18.79
N VAL A 364 -11.85 21.96 -18.56
CA VAL A 364 -11.36 22.28 -17.21
C VAL A 364 -12.20 23.38 -16.57
N ARG A 365 -12.47 24.47 -17.30
CA ARG A 365 -13.34 25.55 -16.83
C ARG A 365 -14.73 25.06 -16.47
N ASN A 366 -15.35 24.27 -17.35
CA ASN A 366 -16.70 23.74 -17.12
C ASN A 366 -16.74 22.77 -15.92
N LEU A 367 -15.65 22.05 -15.66
CA LEU A 367 -15.53 21.14 -14.52
C LEU A 367 -15.45 21.90 -13.21
N VAL A 368 -14.53 22.88 -13.09
CA VAL A 368 -14.34 23.68 -11.88
C VAL A 368 -15.63 24.41 -11.48
N HIS A 369 -16.39 24.88 -12.47
CA HIS A 369 -17.65 25.62 -12.26
C HIS A 369 -18.92 24.74 -12.29
N LEU A 370 -18.79 23.41 -12.33
CA LEU A 370 -19.90 22.48 -12.59
C LEU A 370 -21.06 22.59 -11.56
N VAL A 371 -20.73 22.85 -10.30
CA VAL A 371 -21.67 22.79 -9.15
C VAL A 371 -21.85 24.14 -8.43
N GLU A 372 -21.41 25.24 -9.04
CA GLU A 372 -21.58 26.60 -8.47
C GLU A 372 -23.05 27.00 -8.32
N ARG A 373 -23.93 26.46 -9.17
CA ARG A 373 -25.36 26.81 -9.22
C ARG A 373 -26.24 26.06 -8.21
N GLY A 374 -25.65 25.26 -7.32
CA GLY A 374 -26.36 24.57 -6.24
C GLY A 374 -26.02 23.09 -6.09
N ASP A 375 -26.52 22.50 -5.01
CA ASP A 375 -26.35 21.08 -4.68
C ASP A 375 -27.12 20.18 -5.65
N GLY A 376 -26.61 18.98 -5.91
CA GLY A 376 -27.08 18.19 -7.03
C GLY A 376 -26.04 17.21 -7.57
N ILE A 377 -26.52 16.20 -8.31
CA ILE A 377 -25.69 15.38 -9.18
C ILE A 377 -25.63 16.11 -10.51
N ARG A 378 -24.42 16.39 -10.99
CA ARG A 378 -24.16 17.04 -12.27
C ARG A 378 -23.19 16.19 -13.07
N TRP A 379 -23.43 16.09 -14.37
CA TRP A 379 -22.58 15.35 -15.31
C TRP A 379 -21.89 16.31 -16.28
N LEU A 380 -20.64 16.01 -16.60
CA LEU A 380 -19.85 16.71 -17.60
C LEU A 380 -19.16 15.67 -18.49
N ASP A 381 -19.33 15.85 -19.80
CA ASP A 381 -18.76 14.96 -20.81
C ASP A 381 -17.65 15.70 -21.57
N HIS A 382 -16.53 15.02 -21.82
CA HIS A 382 -15.42 15.56 -22.63
C HIS A 382 -14.80 14.47 -23.51
N GLU A 383 -14.29 14.88 -24.67
CA GLU A 383 -13.66 14.00 -25.64
C GLU A 383 -12.40 14.64 -26.21
N GLU A 384 -11.35 13.83 -26.33
CA GLU A 384 -10.11 14.20 -27.00
C GLU A 384 -9.58 13.06 -27.88
N ILE A 385 -8.86 13.42 -28.93
CA ILE A 385 -8.21 12.48 -29.85
C ILE A 385 -6.70 12.66 -29.72
N LEU A 386 -6.00 11.57 -29.46
CA LEU A 386 -4.56 11.48 -29.40
C LEU A 386 -4.05 10.87 -30.71
N GLU A 387 -3.04 11.52 -31.30
CA GLU A 387 -2.38 11.13 -32.56
C GLU A 387 -0.86 11.38 -32.46
N GLY A 388 -0.09 10.94 -33.45
CA GLY A 388 1.35 11.24 -33.54
C GLY A 388 2.27 10.37 -32.68
N PHE A 389 1.75 9.32 -32.05
CA PHE A 389 2.55 8.31 -31.35
C PHE A 389 2.80 7.08 -32.23
N ALA A 390 3.81 6.28 -31.89
CA ALA A 390 4.18 5.08 -32.64
C ALA A 390 3.32 3.86 -32.26
N SER A 391 3.04 3.01 -33.26
CA SER A 391 2.43 1.68 -33.12
C SER A 391 3.51 0.60 -33.16
N THR A 392 3.17 -0.61 -32.71
CA THR A 392 4.07 -1.78 -32.81
C THR A 392 4.47 -2.09 -34.25
N TRP A 393 3.61 -1.73 -35.21
CA TRP A 393 3.77 -1.97 -36.64
C TRP A 393 4.27 -0.73 -37.41
N THR A 394 4.66 0.34 -36.72
CA THR A 394 5.22 1.53 -37.37
C THR A 394 6.47 1.13 -38.17
N PRO A 395 6.57 1.51 -39.46
CA PRO A 395 7.77 1.26 -40.27
C PRO A 395 9.00 1.90 -39.64
N LEU A 396 10.14 1.22 -39.73
CA LEU A 396 11.37 1.70 -39.12
C LEU A 396 11.90 2.96 -39.83
N GLN A 397 12.18 4.01 -39.07
CA GLN A 397 12.81 5.25 -39.53
C GLN A 397 13.88 5.69 -38.49
N PRO A 398 14.96 6.40 -38.88
CA PRO A 398 16.00 6.83 -37.95
C PRO A 398 15.47 7.65 -36.76
N GLU A 399 14.47 8.50 -36.98
CA GLU A 399 13.93 9.46 -36.00
C GLU A 399 13.21 8.78 -34.84
N ILE A 400 12.78 7.52 -35.02
CA ILE A 400 12.11 6.75 -33.97
C ILE A 400 13.07 5.92 -33.10
N LEU A 401 14.37 6.01 -33.39
CA LEU A 401 15.46 5.30 -32.70
C LEU A 401 16.42 6.30 -32.06
N ASN A 402 16.92 5.98 -30.86
CA ASN A 402 18.04 6.74 -30.32
C ASN A 402 19.37 6.33 -30.99
N GLU A 403 20.42 7.15 -30.83
CA GLU A 403 21.73 6.93 -31.47
C GLU A 403 22.30 5.53 -31.22
N GLU A 404 22.15 5.01 -30.00
CA GLU A 404 22.70 3.69 -29.66
C GLU A 404 21.92 2.56 -30.35
N ALA A 405 20.60 2.66 -30.45
CA ALA A 405 19.79 1.70 -31.21
C ALA A 405 20.14 1.71 -32.71
N GLN A 406 20.43 2.88 -33.28
CA GLN A 406 20.85 3.00 -34.68
C GLN A 406 22.22 2.34 -34.94
N LYS A 407 23.16 2.40 -33.99
CA LYS A 407 24.46 1.71 -34.13
C LYS A 407 24.31 0.18 -34.14
N TRP A 408 23.36 -0.32 -33.37
CA TRP A 408 23.10 -1.76 -33.23
C TRP A 408 22.35 -2.32 -34.44
N LEU A 409 21.49 -1.50 -35.06
CA LEU A 409 20.69 -1.89 -36.22
C LEU A 409 21.38 -1.43 -37.52
N GLU A 410 21.85 -2.36 -38.33
CA GLU A 410 22.32 -2.05 -39.69
C GLU A 410 21.14 -1.57 -40.56
N MET A 411 20.88 -0.25 -40.58
CA MET A 411 19.66 0.34 -41.14
C MET A 411 19.36 -0.05 -42.59
N SER A 412 20.40 -0.32 -43.41
CA SER A 412 20.26 -0.81 -44.79
C SER A 412 19.58 -2.18 -44.88
N GLY A 413 19.74 -3.04 -43.86
CA GLY A 413 19.11 -4.36 -43.79
C GLY A 413 17.68 -4.35 -43.26
N PHE A 414 17.16 -3.20 -42.81
CA PHE A 414 15.85 -3.06 -42.17
C PHE A 414 14.80 -2.35 -43.02
N GLN A 415 15.01 -2.26 -44.34
CA GLN A 415 14.01 -1.73 -45.26
C GLN A 415 12.73 -2.57 -45.22
N GLY A 416 11.58 -1.95 -44.95
CA GLY A 416 10.28 -2.63 -44.83
C GLY A 416 10.05 -3.38 -43.51
N LYS A 417 10.97 -3.28 -42.53
CA LYS A 417 10.80 -3.84 -41.18
C LYS A 417 10.04 -2.89 -40.27
N THR A 418 9.46 -3.46 -39.23
CA THR A 418 8.66 -2.74 -38.23
C THR A 418 9.44 -2.45 -36.96
N LEU A 419 8.90 -1.57 -36.11
CA LEU A 419 9.43 -1.32 -34.77
C LEU A 419 9.50 -2.61 -33.93
N GLN A 420 8.53 -3.52 -34.07
CA GLN A 420 8.56 -4.83 -33.41
C GLN A 420 9.74 -5.69 -33.87
N ASP A 421 10.07 -5.70 -35.15
CA ASP A 421 11.22 -6.44 -35.69
C ASP A 421 12.54 -5.87 -35.16
N ALA A 422 12.69 -4.54 -35.18
CA ALA A 422 13.85 -3.85 -34.64
C ALA A 422 14.03 -4.15 -33.14
N HIS A 423 12.96 -4.06 -32.36
CA HIS A 423 13.00 -4.40 -30.93
C HIS A 423 13.41 -5.87 -30.69
N ALA A 424 12.92 -6.82 -31.50
CA ALA A 424 13.30 -8.21 -31.38
C ALA A 424 14.81 -8.43 -31.67
N GLU A 425 15.37 -7.76 -32.67
CA GLU A 425 16.80 -7.87 -32.99
C GLU A 425 17.68 -7.25 -31.89
N LEU A 426 17.30 -6.07 -31.36
CA LEU A 426 18.02 -5.45 -30.25
C LEU A 426 18.10 -6.37 -29.02
N ILE A 427 17.02 -7.10 -28.72
CA ILE A 427 17.03 -8.12 -27.66
C ILE A 427 18.03 -9.24 -27.98
N LYS A 428 18.00 -9.77 -29.21
CA LYS A 428 18.93 -10.85 -29.62
C LYS A 428 20.39 -10.41 -29.49
N GLN A 429 20.72 -9.18 -29.90
CA GLN A 429 22.07 -8.62 -29.73
C GLN A 429 22.44 -8.47 -28.25
N ALA A 430 21.54 -7.98 -27.41
CA ALA A 430 21.79 -7.86 -25.97
C ALA A 430 22.01 -9.23 -25.30
N LEU A 431 21.32 -10.28 -25.73
CA LEU A 431 21.50 -11.66 -25.24
C LEU A 431 22.85 -12.26 -25.65
N ARG A 432 23.43 -11.82 -26.77
CA ARG A 432 24.78 -12.20 -27.23
C ARG A 432 25.91 -11.45 -26.51
N SER A 433 25.62 -10.29 -25.90
CA SER A 433 26.62 -9.47 -25.20
C SER A 433 27.23 -10.16 -23.96
N ASP A 434 28.22 -9.54 -23.32
CA ASP A 434 28.81 -10.00 -22.05
C ASP A 434 28.08 -9.48 -20.80
N ARG A 435 27.06 -8.62 -20.97
CA ARG A 435 26.39 -7.91 -19.87
C ARG A 435 25.46 -8.81 -19.07
N LEU A 436 25.55 -8.82 -17.74
CA LEU A 436 24.71 -9.69 -16.91
C LEU A 436 23.23 -9.31 -16.97
N TYR A 437 22.93 -8.01 -16.89
CA TYR A 437 21.55 -7.53 -16.78
C TYR A 437 20.98 -7.10 -18.14
N LEU A 438 19.74 -7.49 -18.39
CA LEU A 438 18.93 -7.02 -19.52
C LEU A 438 17.57 -6.56 -19.02
N PHE A 439 17.32 -5.25 -19.05
CA PHE A 439 16.04 -4.65 -18.69
C PHE A 439 15.21 -4.42 -19.95
N LEU A 440 14.02 -5.02 -19.99
CA LEU A 440 13.09 -4.95 -21.12
C LEU A 440 11.84 -4.18 -20.70
N THR A 441 11.84 -2.88 -20.94
CA THR A 441 10.79 -1.96 -20.49
C THR A 441 9.77 -1.60 -21.58
N GLY A 442 9.81 -2.31 -22.71
CA GLY A 442 8.86 -2.12 -23.80
C GLY A 442 7.41 -2.43 -23.42
N SER A 443 6.46 -1.82 -24.13
CA SER A 443 5.03 -1.94 -23.82
C SER A 443 4.50 -3.38 -23.94
N PRO A 444 3.34 -3.70 -23.35
CA PRO A 444 2.76 -5.04 -23.44
C PRO A 444 2.39 -5.38 -24.90
N GLY A 445 3.01 -6.43 -25.45
CA GLY A 445 2.74 -6.88 -26.83
C GLY A 445 3.88 -6.66 -27.83
N ILE A 446 4.92 -5.89 -27.48
CA ILE A 446 6.06 -5.60 -28.37
C ILE A 446 6.99 -6.80 -28.69
N GLY A 447 6.69 -8.00 -28.17
CA GLY A 447 7.44 -9.22 -28.50
C GLY A 447 8.60 -9.61 -27.58
N LYS A 448 8.71 -9.06 -26.36
CA LYS A 448 9.78 -9.37 -25.38
C LYS A 448 10.07 -10.87 -25.20
N THR A 449 9.05 -11.65 -24.79
CA THR A 449 9.21 -13.09 -24.56
C THR A 449 9.40 -13.86 -25.87
N THR A 450 8.80 -13.40 -26.97
CA THR A 450 8.94 -14.04 -28.29
C THR A 450 10.38 -13.93 -28.83
N ALA A 451 11.03 -12.78 -28.65
CA ALA A 451 12.43 -12.59 -29.04
C ALA A 451 13.37 -13.51 -28.24
N LEU A 452 13.15 -13.63 -26.93
CA LEU A 452 13.90 -14.56 -26.06
C LEU A 452 13.72 -16.03 -26.50
N THR A 453 12.48 -16.46 -26.73
CA THR A 453 12.22 -17.84 -27.16
C THR A 453 12.83 -18.14 -28.53
N SER A 454 12.76 -17.19 -29.47
CA SER A 454 13.38 -17.31 -30.79
C SER A 454 14.90 -17.50 -30.67
N PHE A 455 15.56 -16.69 -29.85
CA PHE A 455 17.00 -16.79 -29.62
C PHE A 455 17.41 -18.17 -29.06
N LEU A 456 16.69 -18.68 -28.06
CA LEU A 456 17.02 -19.96 -27.43
C LEU A 456 16.75 -21.16 -28.36
N LYS A 457 15.68 -21.11 -29.18
CA LYS A 457 15.43 -22.11 -30.22
C LYS A 457 16.51 -22.11 -31.29
N GLU A 458 16.95 -20.94 -31.72
CA GLU A 458 18.09 -20.80 -32.65
C GLU A 458 19.39 -21.36 -32.04
N ALA A 459 19.65 -21.10 -30.75
CA ALA A 459 20.80 -21.65 -30.04
C ALA A 459 20.78 -23.18 -29.97
N GLU A 460 19.61 -23.77 -29.65
CA GLU A 460 19.43 -25.22 -29.65
C GLU A 460 19.65 -25.84 -31.04
N ALA A 461 19.11 -25.22 -32.09
CA ALA A 461 19.30 -25.66 -33.47
C ALA A 461 20.80 -25.65 -33.87
N ASN A 462 21.57 -24.73 -33.30
CA ASN A 462 23.03 -24.67 -33.46
C ASN A 462 23.81 -25.60 -32.51
N GLY A 463 23.11 -26.46 -31.75
CA GLY A 463 23.70 -27.44 -30.85
C GLY A 463 24.03 -26.93 -29.45
N GLU A 464 23.69 -25.69 -29.11
CA GLU A 464 23.96 -25.07 -27.81
C GLU A 464 22.80 -25.29 -26.83
N GLY A 465 23.03 -26.00 -25.72
CA GLY A 465 22.00 -26.21 -24.70
C GLY A 465 21.79 -24.99 -23.80
N PHE A 466 20.62 -24.94 -23.16
CA PHE A 466 20.19 -23.84 -22.32
C PHE A 466 19.37 -24.26 -21.09
N LEU A 467 19.42 -23.42 -20.05
CA LEU A 467 18.53 -23.45 -18.89
C LEU A 467 17.83 -22.09 -18.79
N LEU A 468 16.51 -22.09 -18.93
CA LEU A 468 15.66 -20.92 -18.70
C LEU A 468 14.85 -21.11 -17.42
N LEU A 469 15.07 -20.26 -16.42
CA LEU A 469 14.18 -20.12 -15.27
C LEU A 469 13.30 -18.88 -15.47
N TYR A 470 12.01 -19.10 -15.70
CA TYR A 470 11.03 -18.04 -15.92
C TYR A 470 10.16 -17.84 -14.68
N ALA A 471 10.20 -16.63 -14.12
CA ALA A 471 9.40 -16.24 -12.97
C ALA A 471 8.42 -15.12 -13.39
N SER A 472 7.14 -15.32 -13.11
CA SER A 472 6.10 -14.31 -13.33
C SER A 472 5.12 -14.36 -12.16
N PRO A 473 4.47 -13.25 -11.78
CA PRO A 473 3.40 -13.28 -10.80
C PRO A 473 2.14 -13.99 -11.31
N ARG A 474 2.10 -14.41 -12.58
CA ARG A 474 0.91 -14.98 -13.24
C ARG A 474 1.11 -16.43 -13.65
N LYS A 475 0.26 -17.32 -13.13
CA LYS A 475 0.26 -18.74 -13.49
C LYS A 475 0.01 -19.00 -14.99
N GLN A 476 -0.86 -18.22 -15.64
CA GLN A 476 -1.15 -18.39 -17.07
C GLN A 476 0.06 -18.05 -17.94
N VAL A 477 0.74 -16.95 -17.66
CA VAL A 477 1.92 -16.54 -18.45
C VAL A 477 3.06 -17.57 -18.29
N ASN A 478 3.19 -18.18 -17.11
CA ASN A 478 4.09 -19.31 -16.87
C ASN A 478 3.77 -20.54 -17.72
N ARG A 479 2.51 -20.73 -18.14
CA ARG A 479 2.12 -21.78 -19.10
C ARG A 479 2.36 -21.33 -20.54
N ASP A 480 2.06 -20.07 -20.87
CA ASP A 480 2.24 -19.51 -22.21
C ASP A 480 3.70 -19.58 -22.66
N ILE A 481 4.67 -19.34 -21.75
CA ILE A 481 6.09 -19.48 -22.09
C ILE A 481 6.45 -20.92 -22.47
N ILE A 482 5.93 -21.92 -21.76
CA ILE A 482 6.15 -23.34 -22.08
C ILE A 482 5.51 -23.67 -23.44
N LYS A 483 4.30 -23.16 -23.67
CA LYS A 483 3.59 -23.33 -24.95
C LYS A 483 4.41 -22.79 -26.13
N LYS A 484 5.04 -21.62 -26.00
CA LYS A 484 5.90 -21.05 -27.05
C LYS A 484 7.07 -21.95 -27.44
N PHE A 485 7.62 -22.75 -26.52
CA PHE A 485 8.68 -23.72 -26.86
C PHE A 485 8.14 -24.98 -27.55
N ARG A 486 6.85 -25.29 -27.40
CA ARG A 486 6.14 -26.40 -28.06
C ARG A 486 5.62 -26.03 -29.45
N GLU A 487 5.34 -24.74 -29.70
CA GLU A 487 4.87 -24.23 -31.00
C GLU A 487 5.99 -24.19 -32.05
N GLU A 488 5.63 -24.37 -33.32
CA GLU A 488 6.57 -24.44 -34.45
C GLU A 488 7.41 -23.15 -34.64
N PRO A 489 8.74 -23.25 -34.84
CA PRO A 489 9.55 -24.47 -34.77
C PRO A 489 9.66 -24.99 -33.33
N ALA A 490 9.26 -26.24 -33.09
CA ALA A 490 9.23 -26.81 -31.75
C ALA A 490 10.66 -27.16 -31.25
N SER A 491 10.90 -26.96 -29.95
CA SER A 491 12.17 -27.35 -29.33
C SER A 491 12.23 -28.88 -29.18
N GLN A 492 13.20 -29.51 -29.84
CA GLN A 492 13.29 -30.97 -29.94
C GLN A 492 13.64 -31.63 -28.60
N HIS A 493 14.59 -31.05 -27.85
CA HIS A 493 15.07 -31.64 -26.60
C HIS A 493 14.41 -31.01 -25.37
N LEU A 494 13.25 -30.36 -25.54
CA LEU A 494 12.59 -29.61 -24.48
C LEU A 494 12.28 -30.50 -23.27
N PHE A 495 12.70 -30.05 -22.09
CA PHE A 495 12.24 -30.56 -20.81
C PHE A 495 11.73 -29.41 -19.95
N ALA A 496 10.43 -29.15 -20.05
CA ALA A 496 9.80 -28.06 -19.32
C ALA A 496 9.29 -28.52 -17.95
N LEU A 497 9.48 -27.72 -16.90
CA LEU A 497 9.15 -28.05 -15.51
C LEU A 497 8.29 -26.97 -14.86
N THR A 498 7.30 -27.37 -14.06
CA THR A 498 6.54 -26.45 -13.20
C THR A 498 6.02 -27.14 -11.94
N THR A 499 5.72 -26.39 -10.88
CA THR A 499 5.11 -26.92 -9.65
C THR A 499 4.35 -25.82 -8.91
N ASN A 500 3.43 -26.21 -8.02
CA ASN A 500 2.63 -25.30 -7.20
C ASN A 500 2.18 -25.97 -5.89
N SER A 501 1.64 -25.18 -4.97
CA SER A 501 1.22 -25.65 -3.63
C SER A 501 0.12 -26.71 -3.68
N THR A 502 -0.81 -26.61 -4.64
CA THR A 502 -1.94 -27.53 -4.83
C THR A 502 -1.44 -28.95 -5.13
N ILE A 503 -0.48 -29.10 -6.04
CA ILE A 503 0.08 -30.40 -6.44
C ILE A 503 0.83 -31.05 -5.28
N LEU A 504 1.66 -30.25 -4.58
CA LEU A 504 2.48 -30.75 -3.46
C LEU A 504 1.62 -31.28 -2.31
N ARG A 505 0.42 -30.73 -2.12
CA ARG A 505 -0.56 -31.24 -1.15
C ARG A 505 -1.28 -32.49 -1.66
N ALA A 506 -1.77 -32.47 -2.90
CA ALA A 506 -2.54 -33.58 -3.48
C ALA A 506 -1.76 -34.90 -3.49
N HIS A 507 -0.43 -34.84 -3.71
CA HIS A 507 0.42 -36.02 -3.81
C HIS A 507 1.25 -36.33 -2.54
N GLY A 508 0.93 -35.70 -1.40
CA GLY A 508 1.50 -36.06 -0.09
C GLY A 508 1.00 -37.43 0.40
N SER A 509 1.84 -38.22 1.07
CA SER A 509 1.43 -39.54 1.62
C SER A 509 0.66 -39.41 2.94
N ARG A 510 -0.28 -40.34 3.22
CA ARG A 510 -1.13 -40.40 4.43
C ARG A 510 -0.41 -41.06 5.63
N ASN A 511 0.56 -41.95 5.35
CA ASN A 511 1.30 -42.75 6.34
C ASN A 511 2.78 -42.93 5.94
N GLY A 512 3.34 -42.05 5.11
CA GLY A 512 4.72 -42.16 4.62
C GLY A 512 5.39 -40.80 4.45
N PRO A 513 6.71 -40.75 4.19
CA PRO A 513 7.43 -39.49 4.00
C PRO A 513 6.82 -38.74 2.81
N GLN A 514 6.59 -37.44 2.98
CA GLN A 514 6.19 -36.58 1.88
C GLN A 514 7.16 -36.71 0.71
N LYS A 515 6.64 -36.59 -0.51
CA LYS A 515 7.44 -36.60 -1.74
C LYS A 515 7.46 -35.20 -2.35
N LYS A 516 8.60 -34.83 -2.93
CA LYS A 516 8.69 -33.66 -3.79
C LYS A 516 8.14 -34.02 -5.17
N THR A 517 7.38 -33.11 -5.77
CA THR A 517 6.66 -33.37 -7.03
C THR A 517 6.82 -32.20 -8.00
N ALA A 518 6.99 -32.51 -9.28
CA ALA A 518 7.04 -31.54 -10.37
C ALA A 518 6.29 -32.05 -11.60
N TYR A 519 5.55 -31.16 -12.26
CA TYR A 519 4.99 -31.43 -13.58
C TYR A 519 6.05 -31.22 -14.65
N PHE A 520 6.02 -32.07 -15.68
CA PHE A 520 6.89 -31.93 -16.82
C PHE A 520 6.15 -32.00 -18.17
N TYR A 521 6.72 -31.33 -19.17
CA TYR A 521 6.38 -31.48 -20.58
C TYR A 521 7.64 -31.86 -21.34
N SER A 522 7.58 -32.91 -22.17
CA SER A 522 8.69 -33.34 -23.00
C SER A 522 8.18 -34.01 -24.29
N PRO A 523 8.80 -33.75 -25.45
CA PRO A 523 8.52 -34.50 -26.67
C PRO A 523 8.94 -35.98 -26.58
N GLU A 524 9.98 -36.27 -25.79
CA GLU A 524 10.61 -37.61 -25.72
C GLU A 524 10.01 -38.51 -24.63
N ARG A 525 9.33 -37.93 -23.64
CA ARG A 525 8.79 -38.67 -22.48
C ARG A 525 7.34 -38.28 -22.21
N SER A 526 6.48 -39.29 -22.04
CA SER A 526 5.05 -39.11 -21.75
C SER A 526 4.58 -39.76 -20.44
N ALA A 527 5.37 -40.64 -19.82
CA ALA A 527 4.97 -41.39 -18.62
C ALA A 527 5.54 -40.81 -17.32
N ARG A 528 4.80 -40.95 -16.21
CA ARG A 528 5.26 -40.62 -14.85
C ARG A 528 6.50 -41.44 -14.48
N PHE A 529 7.46 -40.82 -13.81
CA PHE A 529 8.64 -41.50 -13.29
C PHE A 529 9.12 -40.90 -11.96
N PHE A 530 9.89 -41.66 -11.20
CA PHE A 530 10.48 -41.23 -9.93
C PHE A 530 12.00 -41.30 -10.02
N GLU A 531 12.69 -40.18 -9.82
CA GLU A 531 14.14 -40.08 -9.94
C GLU A 531 14.69 -39.06 -8.94
N GLY A 532 15.82 -39.37 -8.30
CA GLY A 532 16.50 -38.44 -7.37
C GLY A 532 15.64 -37.93 -6.20
N GLY A 533 14.66 -38.73 -5.77
CA GLY A 533 13.72 -38.34 -4.69
C GLY A 533 12.57 -37.44 -5.15
N ILE A 534 12.41 -37.22 -6.45
CA ILE A 534 11.38 -36.37 -7.07
C ILE A 534 10.42 -37.24 -7.88
N ASP A 535 9.13 -36.98 -7.74
CA ASP A 535 8.06 -37.58 -8.52
C ASP A 535 7.70 -36.66 -9.70
N PHE A 536 8.01 -37.11 -10.92
CA PHE A 536 7.77 -36.36 -12.15
C PHE A 536 6.47 -36.82 -12.79
N LEU A 537 5.50 -35.90 -12.84
CA LEU A 537 4.15 -36.15 -13.35
C LEU A 537 3.99 -35.54 -14.76
N PRO A 538 3.46 -36.26 -15.75
CA PRO A 538 3.15 -35.69 -17.07
C PRO A 538 2.07 -34.63 -16.92
N ALA A 539 2.36 -33.41 -17.37
CA ALA A 539 1.45 -32.29 -17.16
C ALA A 539 0.13 -32.42 -17.96
N ASP A 540 0.20 -32.95 -19.18
CA ASP A 540 -0.97 -33.10 -20.06
C ASP A 540 -2.01 -34.11 -19.47
N GLU A 541 -1.58 -35.15 -18.74
CA GLU A 541 -2.49 -36.10 -18.06
C GLU A 541 -3.05 -35.54 -16.75
N ALA A 542 -2.21 -34.82 -15.98
CA ALA A 542 -2.59 -34.27 -14.70
C ALA A 542 -3.54 -33.06 -14.81
N GLU A 543 -3.53 -32.35 -15.95
CA GLU A 543 -4.52 -31.30 -16.24
C GLU A 543 -5.91 -31.85 -16.61
N MET A 544 -6.04 -33.14 -16.91
CA MET A 544 -7.33 -33.78 -17.23
C MET A 544 -8.01 -34.41 -16.01
N GLN A 545 -7.29 -34.68 -14.92
CA GLN A 545 -7.86 -35.26 -13.70
C GLN A 545 -7.96 -34.19 -12.60
N PRO A 546 -9.15 -33.96 -12.01
CA PRO A 546 -9.25 -33.04 -10.88
C PRO A 546 -8.37 -33.55 -9.73
N SER A 547 -7.40 -32.74 -9.30
CA SER A 547 -6.56 -33.10 -8.17
C SER A 547 -7.41 -33.10 -6.91
N PHE A 548 -7.76 -34.29 -6.40
CA PHE A 548 -8.45 -34.43 -5.12
C PHE A 548 -7.49 -34.07 -3.98
N GLN A 549 -7.60 -32.85 -3.48
CA GLN A 549 -6.87 -32.40 -2.30
C GLN A 549 -7.46 -33.01 -1.03
N ARG A 550 -6.57 -33.40 -0.10
CA ARG A 550 -6.92 -33.96 1.20
C ARG A 550 -7.13 -32.84 2.22
N ALA A 551 -8.15 -32.99 3.07
CA ALA A 551 -8.41 -32.07 4.18
C ALA A 551 -7.29 -32.12 5.23
N ARG A 552 -7.12 -31.03 5.99
CA ARG A 552 -6.21 -31.00 7.15
C ARG A 552 -6.55 -32.08 8.18
N GLU A 553 -5.51 -32.60 8.83
CA GLU A 553 -5.65 -33.49 9.98
C GLU A 553 -5.89 -32.67 11.24
N LEU A 554 -7.05 -32.89 11.88
CA LEU A 554 -7.37 -32.41 13.22
C LEU A 554 -7.07 -33.55 14.19
N GLU A 555 -6.28 -33.26 15.22
CA GLU A 555 -5.97 -34.23 16.27
C GLU A 555 -6.86 -33.98 17.48
N GLU A 556 -7.47 -35.04 17.97
CA GLU A 556 -8.16 -35.04 19.26
C GLU A 556 -7.12 -35.27 20.35
N ILE A 557 -6.97 -34.29 21.24
CA ILE A 557 -6.03 -34.41 22.37
C ILE A 557 -6.77 -34.81 23.65
N GLN A 558 -8.05 -34.43 23.77
CA GLN A 558 -8.96 -34.76 24.87
C GLN A 558 -10.40 -34.81 24.33
N GLU A 559 -11.30 -35.50 25.03
CA GLU A 559 -12.71 -35.62 24.64
C GLU A 559 -13.33 -34.24 24.42
N GLY A 560 -13.86 -34.00 23.22
CA GLY A 560 -14.48 -32.75 22.81
C GLY A 560 -13.49 -31.64 22.41
N LEU A 561 -12.17 -31.87 22.44
CA LEU A 561 -11.14 -30.89 22.09
C LEU A 561 -10.36 -31.29 20.83
N LEU A 562 -10.58 -30.53 19.75
CA LEU A 562 -9.83 -30.63 18.50
C LEU A 562 -8.71 -29.59 18.43
N VAL A 563 -7.53 -30.01 17.97
CA VAL A 563 -6.36 -29.15 17.75
C VAL A 563 -5.81 -29.32 16.33
N ASP A 564 -5.53 -28.20 15.66
CA ASP A 564 -4.79 -28.18 14.39
C ASP A 564 -3.28 -28.02 14.66
N LYS A 565 -2.48 -29.07 14.38
CA LYS A 565 -1.01 -29.05 14.51
C LYS A 565 -0.29 -28.41 13.30
N GLY A 566 -1.03 -27.98 12.27
CA GLY A 566 -0.52 -27.42 11.03
C GLY A 566 -0.03 -28.47 10.02
N GLU A 567 0.08 -28.07 8.75
CA GLU A 567 0.56 -28.95 7.69
C GLU A 567 2.09 -28.89 7.57
N ARG A 568 2.78 -30.04 7.57
CA ARG A 568 4.15 -30.15 7.04
C ARG A 568 4.02 -30.33 5.54
N VAL A 569 4.40 -29.38 4.68
CA VAL A 569 4.41 -29.50 3.20
C VAL A 569 5.71 -28.93 2.66
N TYR A 570 6.32 -29.59 1.65
CA TYR A 570 7.48 -29.03 0.95
C TYR A 570 7.14 -27.70 0.25
N GLY A 571 8.12 -26.80 0.15
CA GLY A 571 7.98 -25.55 -0.58
C GLY A 571 8.03 -25.74 -2.10
N VAL A 572 7.33 -24.87 -2.84
CA VAL A 572 7.32 -24.82 -4.31
C VAL A 572 8.73 -24.72 -4.88
N LEU A 573 9.53 -23.75 -4.40
CA LEU A 573 10.91 -23.56 -4.85
C LEU A 573 11.81 -24.74 -4.47
N ASP A 574 11.60 -25.38 -3.32
CA ASP A 574 12.37 -26.57 -2.93
C ASP A 574 12.15 -27.70 -3.93
N SER A 575 10.89 -27.98 -4.26
CA SER A 575 10.54 -29.05 -5.20
C SER A 575 11.09 -28.78 -6.60
N LEU A 576 10.86 -27.58 -7.14
CA LEU A 576 11.30 -27.21 -8.50
C LEU A 576 12.82 -27.21 -8.63
N CYS A 577 13.54 -26.61 -7.69
CA CYS A 577 15.01 -26.53 -7.74
C CYS A 577 15.65 -27.91 -7.59
N SER A 578 15.06 -28.79 -6.79
CA SER A 578 15.51 -30.18 -6.68
C SER A 578 15.26 -30.94 -7.98
N ALA A 579 14.11 -30.74 -8.63
CA ALA A 579 13.78 -31.34 -9.92
C ALA A 579 14.76 -30.91 -11.03
N ILE A 580 15.08 -29.61 -11.10
CA ILE A 580 16.08 -29.07 -12.04
C ILE A 580 17.43 -29.77 -11.83
N ASN A 581 17.90 -29.88 -10.58
CA ASN A 581 19.17 -30.56 -10.30
C ASN A 581 19.18 -32.02 -10.76
N VAL A 582 18.07 -32.74 -10.62
CA VAL A 582 17.95 -34.13 -11.12
C VAL A 582 18.07 -34.15 -12.65
N VAL A 583 17.35 -33.29 -13.36
CA VAL A 583 17.43 -33.17 -14.83
C VAL A 583 18.86 -32.86 -15.29
N LEU A 584 19.54 -31.93 -14.62
CA LEU A 584 20.90 -31.53 -14.96
C LEU A 584 21.95 -32.61 -14.65
N SER A 585 21.83 -33.29 -13.52
CA SER A 585 22.81 -34.28 -13.03
C SER A 585 22.67 -35.66 -13.66
N ARG A 586 21.46 -36.03 -14.09
CA ARG A 586 21.17 -37.28 -14.80
C ARG A 586 21.19 -37.16 -16.31
N ASP A 587 21.52 -35.96 -16.83
CA ASP A 587 21.56 -35.66 -18.26
C ASP A 587 20.26 -36.01 -18.99
N ILE A 588 19.11 -35.66 -18.39
CA ILE A 588 17.80 -35.97 -18.97
C ILE A 588 17.54 -35.11 -20.22
N SER A 589 18.04 -33.87 -20.24
CA SER A 589 17.87 -32.93 -21.36
C SER A 589 18.89 -31.79 -21.29
N ARG A 590 19.22 -31.22 -22.46
CA ARG A 590 20.05 -30.02 -22.64
C ARG A 590 19.24 -28.72 -22.86
N SER A 591 17.92 -28.80 -22.98
CA SER A 591 17.00 -27.67 -23.25
C SER A 591 15.95 -27.59 -22.15
N VAL A 592 16.33 -27.02 -21.00
CA VAL A 592 15.52 -27.04 -19.78
C VAL A 592 14.79 -25.70 -19.61
N VAL A 593 13.46 -25.75 -19.45
CA VAL A 593 12.62 -24.57 -19.19
C VAL A 593 11.84 -24.77 -17.90
N ALA A 594 12.17 -24.05 -16.83
CA ALA A 594 11.43 -24.11 -15.57
C ALA A 594 10.59 -22.84 -15.38
N SER A 595 9.32 -22.99 -15.00
CA SER A 595 8.44 -21.85 -14.67
C SER A 595 7.98 -21.87 -13.22
N VAL A 596 7.98 -20.69 -12.59
CA VAL A 596 7.57 -20.53 -11.18
C VAL A 596 6.81 -19.22 -10.94
N ALA A 597 5.91 -19.23 -9.96
CA ALA A 597 5.22 -18.02 -9.52
C ALA A 597 6.10 -17.21 -8.57
N ILE A 598 6.18 -15.88 -8.74
CA ILE A 598 6.92 -14.99 -7.81
C ILE A 598 6.42 -15.17 -6.37
N GLN A 599 5.12 -15.40 -6.18
CA GLN A 599 4.48 -15.62 -4.87
C GLN A 599 4.96 -16.88 -4.12
N SER A 600 5.77 -17.72 -4.77
CA SER A 600 6.49 -18.81 -4.08
C SER A 600 7.59 -18.28 -3.14
N LEU A 601 8.00 -17.03 -3.31
CA LEU A 601 8.85 -16.30 -2.38
C LEU A 601 8.08 -16.02 -1.08
N LYS A 602 8.57 -16.57 0.03
CA LYS A 602 8.06 -16.34 1.38
C LYS A 602 9.21 -16.11 2.36
N ARG A 603 9.00 -15.25 3.36
CA ARG A 603 9.92 -15.13 4.52
C ARG A 603 9.78 -16.35 5.43
N VAL A 604 10.92 -16.92 5.85
CA VAL A 604 11.00 -18.12 6.70
C VAL A 604 11.67 -17.76 8.02
N GLY A 605 10.93 -17.75 9.14
CA GLY A 605 11.51 -17.62 10.48
C GLY A 605 11.78 -16.18 10.97
N ARG A 606 12.84 -15.98 11.78
CA ARG A 606 13.30 -14.69 12.36
C ARG A 606 14.54 -14.31 11.53
N GLY A 607 14.41 -13.45 10.51
CA GLY A 607 15.55 -12.97 9.71
C GLY A 607 15.25 -12.74 8.23
N GLU A 608 16.30 -12.47 7.45
CA GLU A 608 16.28 -12.24 6.00
C GLU A 608 16.10 -13.52 5.16
N ASN A 609 16.08 -14.70 5.80
CA ASN A 609 15.98 -15.97 5.09
C ASN A 609 14.62 -16.09 4.39
N THR A 610 14.68 -16.55 3.14
CA THR A 610 13.50 -16.71 2.29
C THR A 610 13.51 -18.05 1.60
N THR A 611 12.37 -18.44 1.02
CA THR A 611 12.28 -19.66 0.20
C THR A 611 13.22 -19.65 -1.02
N LEU A 612 13.83 -18.50 -1.40
CA LEU A 612 14.87 -18.43 -2.44
C LEU A 612 16.17 -19.13 -2.05
N ASP A 613 16.41 -19.39 -0.76
CA ASP A 613 17.56 -20.19 -0.31
C ASP A 613 17.54 -21.61 -0.92
N HIS A 614 16.41 -22.04 -1.46
CA HIS A 614 16.30 -23.29 -2.20
C HIS A 614 16.90 -23.26 -3.61
N LEU A 615 17.17 -22.09 -4.20
CA LEU A 615 17.82 -21.98 -5.52
C LEU A 615 19.17 -22.69 -5.55
N LYS A 616 19.94 -22.67 -4.45
CA LYS A 616 21.21 -23.43 -4.32
C LYS A 616 21.05 -24.93 -4.59
N LYS A 617 19.84 -25.48 -4.42
CA LYS A 617 19.57 -26.89 -4.70
C LYS A 617 19.64 -27.21 -6.19
N MET A 618 19.43 -26.24 -7.09
CA MET A 618 19.54 -26.41 -8.56
C MET A 618 20.93 -26.91 -8.99
N LEU A 619 21.97 -26.48 -8.27
CA LEU A 619 23.37 -26.77 -8.57
C LEU A 619 24.03 -27.63 -7.47
N ARG A 620 23.22 -28.38 -6.70
CA ARG A 620 23.74 -29.22 -5.61
C ARG A 620 24.67 -30.33 -6.11
N SER A 621 24.47 -30.81 -7.33
CA SER A 621 25.31 -31.87 -7.92
C SER A 621 26.73 -31.41 -8.29
N VAL A 622 26.91 -30.11 -8.50
CA VAL A 622 28.17 -29.46 -8.91
C VAL A 622 28.84 -28.69 -7.75
N SER A 623 28.30 -28.79 -6.55
CA SER A 623 28.82 -28.17 -5.32
C SER A 623 28.87 -29.18 -4.16
N ASN A 624 29.70 -28.92 -3.16
CA ASN A 624 29.79 -29.68 -1.91
C ASN A 624 29.94 -28.70 -0.72
N ASP A 625 30.16 -29.23 0.49
CA ASP A 625 30.32 -28.42 1.71
C ASP A 625 31.56 -27.51 1.68
N HIS A 626 32.50 -27.74 0.76
CA HIS A 626 33.71 -26.95 0.54
C HIS A 626 33.60 -25.94 -0.63
N GLY A 627 32.45 -25.88 -1.30
CA GLY A 627 32.20 -24.95 -2.40
C GLY A 627 31.92 -25.63 -3.75
N ILE A 628 32.23 -24.94 -4.84
CA ILE A 628 31.94 -25.38 -6.21
C ILE A 628 33.00 -26.38 -6.67
N ILE A 629 32.59 -27.40 -7.42
CA ILE A 629 33.49 -28.42 -8.00
C ILE A 629 33.80 -28.03 -9.47
N PRO A 630 34.99 -27.48 -9.79
CA PRO A 630 35.28 -26.90 -11.10
C PRO A 630 35.10 -27.86 -12.27
N ALA A 631 35.56 -29.11 -12.13
CA ALA A 631 35.43 -30.13 -13.17
C ALA A 631 33.97 -30.38 -13.58
N LYS A 632 33.07 -30.48 -12.60
CA LYS A 632 31.64 -30.68 -12.83
C LYS A 632 30.97 -29.44 -13.44
N MET A 633 31.44 -28.24 -13.10
CA MET A 633 30.96 -27.01 -13.75
C MET A 633 31.36 -26.95 -15.22
N HIS A 634 32.59 -27.33 -15.58
CA HIS A 634 33.01 -27.42 -16.98
C HIS A 634 32.22 -28.50 -17.75
N GLU A 635 31.94 -29.64 -17.14
CA GLU A 635 31.06 -30.66 -17.73
C GLU A 635 29.63 -30.16 -17.96
N LEU A 636 29.07 -29.43 -16.99
CA LEU A 636 27.77 -28.80 -17.14
C LEU A 636 27.78 -27.78 -18.30
N ARG A 637 28.82 -26.95 -18.39
CA ARG A 637 28.95 -25.94 -19.46
C ARG A 637 29.01 -26.56 -20.85
N LYS A 638 29.67 -27.72 -21.01
CA LYS A 638 29.75 -28.41 -22.31
C LYS A 638 28.36 -28.75 -22.87
N ARG A 639 27.38 -28.99 -21.99
CA ARG A 639 26.00 -29.29 -22.37
C ARG A 639 25.11 -28.07 -22.37
N ILE A 640 25.26 -27.19 -21.38
CA ILE A 640 24.44 -25.99 -21.18
C ILE A 640 25.33 -24.75 -21.23
N LYS A 641 25.28 -24.04 -22.35
CA LYS A 641 26.02 -22.79 -22.54
C LYS A 641 25.27 -21.60 -21.96
N HIS A 642 23.95 -21.56 -22.15
CA HIS A 642 23.11 -20.41 -21.77
C HIS A 642 22.35 -20.68 -20.47
N VAL A 643 22.52 -19.80 -19.47
CA VAL A 643 21.77 -19.87 -18.20
C VAL A 643 21.04 -18.54 -18.01
N PHE A 644 19.77 -18.50 -18.41
CA PHE A 644 18.97 -17.29 -18.40
C PHE A 644 17.90 -17.37 -17.31
N ILE A 645 17.79 -16.30 -16.52
CA ILE A 645 16.74 -16.16 -15.53
C ILE A 645 15.93 -14.92 -15.90
N MET A 646 14.66 -15.11 -16.24
CA MET A 646 13.77 -14.02 -16.62
C MET A 646 12.73 -13.80 -15.51
N ILE A 647 12.63 -12.57 -15.04
CA ILE A 647 11.55 -12.09 -14.17
C ILE A 647 10.65 -11.20 -15.01
N ASP A 648 9.44 -11.67 -15.29
CA ASP A 648 8.42 -10.90 -16.00
C ASP A 648 7.49 -10.23 -15.00
N GLU A 649 7.21 -8.95 -15.21
CA GLU A 649 6.41 -8.08 -14.34
C GLU A 649 6.95 -8.00 -12.92
N VAL A 650 8.21 -7.59 -12.79
CA VAL A 650 8.91 -7.48 -11.48
C VAL A 650 8.22 -6.53 -10.50
N THR A 651 7.51 -5.51 -10.96
CA THR A 651 6.70 -4.58 -10.16
C THR A 651 5.23 -4.98 -10.12
N GLY A 652 4.88 -6.09 -10.78
CA GLY A 652 3.53 -6.63 -10.80
C GLY A 652 3.13 -7.35 -9.52
N ASP A 653 4.09 -7.71 -8.66
CA ASP A 653 3.88 -8.34 -7.36
C ASP A 653 4.89 -7.79 -6.36
N GLU A 654 4.44 -7.61 -5.12
CA GLU A 654 5.23 -6.99 -4.07
C GLU A 654 6.55 -7.73 -3.80
N GLY A 655 6.63 -9.03 -4.09
CA GLY A 655 7.84 -9.84 -3.89
C GLY A 655 8.90 -9.73 -4.98
N GLY A 656 8.61 -9.07 -6.12
CA GLY A 656 9.47 -9.13 -7.30
C GLY A 656 10.87 -8.52 -7.11
N ALA A 657 10.98 -7.38 -6.41
CA ALA A 657 12.26 -6.75 -6.10
C ALA A 657 13.15 -7.64 -5.21
N ALA A 658 12.56 -8.26 -4.18
CA ALA A 658 13.25 -9.21 -3.31
C ALA A 658 13.67 -10.48 -4.06
N PHE A 659 12.85 -10.93 -5.02
CA PHE A 659 13.20 -12.05 -5.90
C PHE A 659 14.45 -11.73 -6.74
N LEU A 660 14.50 -10.55 -7.37
CA LEU A 660 15.66 -10.08 -8.12
C LEU A 660 16.93 -9.99 -7.25
N ALA A 661 16.80 -9.47 -6.02
CA ALA A 661 17.91 -9.37 -5.08
C ALA A 661 18.44 -10.75 -4.64
N GLY A 662 17.56 -11.72 -4.40
CA GLY A 662 17.94 -13.09 -4.06
C GLY A 662 18.64 -13.82 -5.21
N LEU A 663 18.22 -13.60 -6.46
CA LEU A 663 18.84 -14.21 -7.64
C LEU A 663 20.31 -13.80 -7.83
N GLN A 664 20.62 -12.52 -7.64
CA GLN A 664 22.00 -12.06 -7.75
C GLN A 664 22.91 -12.72 -6.70
N ARG A 665 22.43 -12.84 -5.46
CA ARG A 665 23.12 -13.55 -4.38
C ARG A 665 23.36 -15.01 -4.77
N PHE A 666 22.34 -15.68 -5.30
CA PHE A 666 22.44 -17.05 -5.79
C PHE A 666 23.49 -17.19 -6.91
N LEU A 667 23.43 -16.40 -7.98
CA LEU A 667 24.36 -16.52 -9.10
C LEU A 667 25.82 -16.26 -8.69
N SER A 668 26.04 -15.25 -7.84
CA SER A 668 27.38 -14.89 -7.35
C SER A 668 27.99 -16.01 -6.50
N ASN A 669 27.19 -16.62 -5.62
CA ASN A 669 27.66 -17.66 -4.69
C ASN A 669 27.86 -19.03 -5.35
N ASN A 670 27.38 -19.24 -6.57
CA ASN A 670 27.40 -20.55 -7.26
C ASN A 670 28.26 -20.55 -8.55
N GLY A 671 29.11 -19.55 -8.76
CA GLY A 671 30.11 -19.51 -9.84
C GLY A 671 29.56 -19.37 -11.26
N LEU A 672 28.25 -19.14 -11.42
CA LEU A 672 27.65 -18.90 -12.73
C LEU A 672 28.07 -17.55 -13.35
N LEU A 673 28.64 -16.65 -12.54
CA LEU A 673 29.18 -15.36 -13.00
C LEU A 673 30.70 -15.40 -13.22
N ASP A 674 31.36 -16.53 -12.98
CA ASP A 674 32.80 -16.66 -13.14
C ASP A 674 33.15 -16.93 -14.62
N PRO A 675 33.90 -16.02 -15.28
CA PRO A 675 34.23 -16.15 -16.69
C PRO A 675 35.07 -17.39 -17.00
N THR A 676 35.78 -17.98 -16.03
CA THR A 676 36.62 -19.17 -16.23
C THR A 676 35.81 -20.40 -16.68
N TYR A 677 34.54 -20.50 -16.26
CA TYR A 677 33.68 -21.62 -16.66
C TYR A 677 33.05 -21.42 -18.05
N GLY A 678 32.93 -20.19 -18.54
CA GLY A 678 32.46 -19.88 -19.90
C GLY A 678 30.95 -20.02 -20.14
N PHE A 679 30.12 -19.78 -19.11
CA PHE A 679 28.66 -19.67 -19.26
C PHE A 679 28.26 -18.31 -19.82
N ASN A 680 27.21 -18.29 -20.66
CA ASN A 680 26.48 -17.07 -20.97
C ASN A 680 25.30 -16.93 -19.99
N THR A 681 25.49 -16.18 -18.92
CA THR A 681 24.48 -15.99 -17.86
C THR A 681 23.83 -14.62 -17.94
N LYS A 682 22.49 -14.59 -17.91
CA LYS A 682 21.69 -13.36 -17.96
C LYS A 682 20.62 -13.32 -16.87
N ILE A 683 20.46 -12.15 -16.26
CA ILE A 683 19.25 -11.79 -15.52
C ILE A 683 18.45 -10.83 -16.40
N ILE A 684 17.29 -11.29 -16.86
CA ILE A 684 16.38 -10.53 -17.72
C ILE A 684 15.23 -10.03 -16.86
N VAL A 685 15.05 -8.72 -16.78
CA VAL A 685 13.97 -8.09 -16.03
C VAL A 685 13.03 -7.42 -17.02
N ALA A 686 11.83 -7.97 -17.18
CA ALA A 686 10.83 -7.41 -18.09
C ALA A 686 9.72 -6.75 -17.28
N ASP A 687 9.47 -5.46 -17.52
CA ASP A 687 8.35 -4.77 -16.89
C ASP A 687 7.92 -3.56 -17.73
N ALA A 688 6.65 -3.53 -18.12
CA ALA A 688 6.11 -2.43 -18.91
C ALA A 688 5.71 -1.20 -18.07
N SER A 689 5.64 -1.33 -16.74
CA SER A 689 5.37 -0.20 -15.86
C SER A 689 6.59 0.72 -15.78
N ILE A 690 7.81 0.19 -15.82
CA ILE A 690 9.04 0.99 -15.78
C ILE A 690 9.28 1.62 -17.16
N VAL A 691 9.53 2.93 -17.24
CA VAL A 691 9.81 3.65 -18.51
C VAL A 691 11.17 4.37 -18.47
N ASP A 692 11.74 4.56 -17.27
CA ASP A 692 12.93 5.38 -17.03
C ASP A 692 14.01 4.59 -16.24
N SER A 693 15.28 4.76 -16.62
CA SER A 693 16.40 4.04 -16.00
C SER A 693 16.70 4.47 -14.57
N ARG A 694 16.36 5.70 -14.16
CA ARG A 694 16.49 6.18 -12.78
C ARG A 694 15.55 5.42 -11.84
N VAL A 695 14.36 5.06 -12.32
CA VAL A 695 13.38 4.27 -11.56
C VAL A 695 13.89 2.86 -11.31
N ILE A 696 14.63 2.26 -12.26
CA ILE A 696 15.29 0.96 -12.05
C ILE A 696 16.25 1.04 -10.87
N LYS A 697 17.08 2.09 -10.81
CA LYS A 697 18.04 2.27 -9.71
C LYS A 697 17.32 2.50 -8.38
N GLN A 698 16.39 3.44 -8.34
CA GLN A 698 15.69 3.82 -7.12
C GLN A 698 14.78 2.71 -6.58
N HIS A 699 14.06 2.00 -7.46
CA HIS A 699 13.11 0.97 -7.06
C HIS A 699 13.69 -0.45 -7.03
N LEU A 700 14.68 -0.84 -7.83
CA LEU A 700 15.10 -2.25 -7.89
C LEU A 700 16.44 -2.53 -7.19
N GLU A 701 17.23 -1.50 -6.84
CA GLU A 701 18.52 -1.74 -6.16
C GLU A 701 18.36 -2.20 -4.71
N LYS A 702 17.32 -1.73 -4.01
CA LYS A 702 17.03 -2.15 -2.63
C LYS A 702 15.75 -2.98 -2.57
N ASP A 703 15.74 -3.99 -1.72
CA ASP A 703 14.58 -4.86 -1.44
C ASP A 703 13.83 -4.50 -0.16
N ASP A 704 14.11 -3.32 0.41
CA ASP A 704 13.36 -2.73 1.52
C ASP A 704 11.89 -2.48 1.13
N PHE A 705 10.95 -2.61 2.06
CA PHE A 705 9.54 -2.35 1.82
C PHE A 705 9.28 -0.95 1.27
N GLU A 706 8.42 -0.83 0.26
CA GLU A 706 7.93 0.44 -0.27
C GLU A 706 6.41 0.34 -0.42
N PRO A 707 5.64 1.40 -0.09
CA PRO A 707 4.23 1.44 -0.45
C PRO A 707 4.06 1.59 -1.97
N ASN A 708 2.84 1.37 -2.46
CA ASN A 708 2.45 1.78 -3.83
C ASN A 708 2.78 3.27 -4.01
N LYS A 709 3.35 3.66 -5.14
CA LYS A 709 3.76 5.06 -5.38
C LYS A 709 3.77 5.44 -6.85
N ILE A 710 3.75 6.75 -7.10
CA ILE A 710 3.93 7.35 -8.42
C ILE A 710 5.29 8.03 -8.47
N TYR A 711 6.14 7.60 -9.38
CA TYR A 711 7.38 8.30 -9.69
C TYR A 711 7.09 9.48 -10.61
N PHE A 712 7.54 10.65 -10.17
CA PHE A 712 7.36 11.91 -10.86
C PHE A 712 8.70 12.48 -11.31
N ARG A 713 8.99 12.50 -12.62
CA ARG A 713 10.27 12.98 -13.15
C ARG A 713 10.05 14.04 -14.21
N LYS A 714 10.76 15.15 -14.12
CA LYS A 714 10.75 16.20 -15.15
C LYS A 714 11.76 15.85 -16.24
N LEU A 715 11.34 15.89 -17.49
CA LEU A 715 12.26 15.78 -18.63
C LEU A 715 12.94 17.13 -18.86
N ALA A 716 14.25 17.10 -19.08
CA ALA A 716 14.98 18.32 -19.46
C ALA A 716 14.52 18.78 -20.86
N LYS A 717 14.66 20.08 -21.17
CA LYS A 717 14.21 20.62 -22.46
C LYS A 717 14.93 19.98 -23.66
N GLU A 718 16.17 19.55 -23.46
CA GLU A 718 17.04 18.93 -24.47
C GLU A 718 16.83 17.40 -24.58
N GLU A 719 16.15 16.79 -23.62
CA GLU A 719 15.98 15.34 -23.53
C GLU A 719 14.83 14.88 -24.43
N GLN A 720 15.15 14.32 -25.60
CA GLN A 720 14.17 13.74 -26.52
C GLN A 720 13.94 12.26 -26.21
N THR A 721 12.69 11.88 -26.02
CA THR A 721 12.28 10.48 -25.89
C THR A 721 11.99 9.91 -27.27
N THR A 722 12.66 8.82 -27.65
CA THR A 722 12.36 8.08 -28.87
C THR A 722 11.40 6.91 -28.59
N PRO A 723 10.54 6.52 -29.55
CA PRO A 723 9.70 5.34 -29.44
C PRO A 723 10.46 4.05 -29.11
N LEU A 724 11.66 3.85 -29.65
CA LEU A 724 12.53 2.72 -29.32
C LEU A 724 13.93 3.24 -28.94
N SER A 725 14.47 2.74 -27.83
CA SER A 725 15.77 3.18 -27.31
C SER A 725 16.56 2.06 -26.65
N VAL A 726 17.88 2.17 -26.75
CA VAL A 726 18.87 1.34 -26.06
C VAL A 726 19.77 2.20 -25.18
N GLN A 727 20.01 1.78 -23.94
CA GLN A 727 20.89 2.48 -23.01
C GLN A 727 21.76 1.47 -22.23
N GLU A 728 23.07 1.75 -22.10
CA GLU A 728 23.92 1.05 -21.12
C GLU A 728 23.65 1.60 -19.72
N ILE A 729 23.40 0.72 -18.75
CA ILE A 729 23.17 1.11 -17.35
C ILE A 729 24.07 0.31 -16.41
N SER A 730 24.40 0.89 -15.26
CA SER A 730 25.00 0.18 -14.14
C SER A 730 23.93 -0.10 -13.09
N PHE A 731 23.83 -1.35 -12.64
CA PHE A 731 22.90 -1.81 -11.63
C PHE A 731 23.64 -2.73 -10.66
N LYS A 732 23.62 -2.41 -9.36
CA LYS A 732 24.32 -3.17 -8.30
C LYS A 732 25.80 -3.48 -8.66
N LEU A 733 26.52 -2.46 -9.12
CA LEU A 733 27.93 -2.50 -9.51
C LEU A 733 28.25 -3.39 -10.73
N LYS A 734 27.24 -3.83 -11.50
CA LYS A 734 27.42 -4.57 -12.76
C LYS A 734 26.77 -3.82 -13.90
N LYS A 735 27.33 -3.96 -15.10
CA LYS A 735 26.78 -3.36 -16.32
C LYS A 735 25.62 -4.18 -16.87
N GLY A 736 24.68 -3.49 -17.51
CA GLY A 736 23.48 -4.06 -18.13
C GLY A 736 23.00 -3.21 -19.30
N TRP A 737 22.12 -3.79 -20.11
CA TRP A 737 21.41 -3.10 -21.18
C TRP A 737 19.97 -2.82 -20.78
N LEU A 738 19.47 -1.63 -21.12
CA LEU A 738 18.07 -1.27 -21.05
C LEU A 738 17.55 -1.08 -22.48
N ILE A 739 16.49 -1.81 -22.83
CA ILE A 739 15.79 -1.68 -24.10
C ILE A 739 14.36 -1.24 -23.78
N ASN A 740 14.01 -0.02 -24.18
CA ASN A 740 12.70 0.57 -23.95
C ASN A 740 11.94 0.78 -25.27
N ALA A 741 10.63 0.49 -25.26
CA ALA A 741 9.75 0.67 -26.42
C ALA A 741 8.40 1.31 -26.03
N ASN A 742 8.25 2.61 -26.28
CA ASN A 742 7.03 3.38 -26.05
C ASN A 742 6.16 3.37 -27.31
N VAL A 743 5.16 2.49 -27.32
CA VAL A 743 4.22 2.32 -28.44
C VAL A 743 2.83 1.95 -27.92
N TYR A 744 1.80 2.19 -28.72
CA TYR A 744 0.41 1.80 -28.43
C TYR A 744 -0.22 1.05 -29.61
N PRO A 745 -1.08 0.04 -29.40
CA PRO A 745 -1.67 -0.77 -30.49
C PRO A 745 -2.83 -0.03 -31.20
N ALA A 746 -2.62 1.21 -31.63
CA ALA A 746 -3.53 1.99 -32.48
C ALA A 746 -2.73 3.07 -33.22
N GLU A 747 -3.33 3.69 -34.24
CA GLU A 747 -2.77 4.91 -34.86
C GLU A 747 -3.44 6.17 -34.29
N ARG A 748 -4.68 6.03 -33.82
CA ARG A 748 -5.48 7.08 -33.20
C ARG A 748 -6.15 6.55 -31.95
N LEU A 749 -6.12 7.32 -30.87
CA LEU A 749 -6.77 6.95 -29.61
C LEU A 749 -7.72 8.06 -29.16
N LYS A 750 -9.01 7.73 -29.13
CA LYS A 750 -10.07 8.60 -28.64
C LYS A 750 -10.31 8.36 -27.15
N LEU A 751 -10.08 9.39 -26.33
CA LEU A 751 -10.36 9.37 -24.89
C LEU A 751 -11.65 10.14 -24.61
N ARG A 752 -12.61 9.50 -23.95
CA ARG A 752 -13.85 10.12 -23.49
C ARG A 752 -13.92 10.08 -21.98
N TYR A 753 -14.26 11.21 -21.36
CA TYR A 753 -14.42 11.37 -19.92
C TYR A 753 -15.88 11.65 -19.61
N GLU A 754 -16.47 10.83 -18.75
CA GLU A 754 -17.83 10.95 -18.22
C GLU A 754 -17.72 11.22 -16.72
N VAL A 755 -17.77 12.50 -16.35
CA VAL A 755 -17.49 12.95 -14.99
C VAL A 755 -18.80 13.34 -14.29
N ALA A 756 -19.09 12.73 -13.15
CA ALA A 756 -20.20 13.09 -12.29
C ALA A 756 -19.70 13.70 -10.99
N VAL A 757 -20.38 14.76 -10.54
CA VAL A 757 -20.13 15.41 -9.25
C VAL A 757 -21.44 15.51 -8.49
N ASP A 758 -21.48 14.93 -7.29
CA ASP A 758 -22.59 15.05 -6.35
C ASP A 758 -22.21 15.98 -5.21
N THR A 759 -22.89 17.11 -5.07
CA THR A 759 -22.65 18.06 -3.98
C THR A 759 -23.82 18.06 -3.00
N LEU A 760 -23.54 17.94 -1.70
CA LEU A 760 -24.56 18.00 -0.65
C LEU A 760 -24.03 18.48 0.70
N HIS A 761 -24.91 19.08 1.50
CA HIS A 761 -24.71 19.21 2.94
C HIS A 761 -24.76 17.83 3.63
N TYR A 762 -23.73 17.49 4.41
CA TYR A 762 -23.62 16.19 5.08
C TYR A 762 -24.69 16.03 6.16
N GLN A 763 -25.60 15.09 5.92
CA GLN A 763 -26.54 14.52 6.88
C GLN A 763 -26.59 13.02 6.57
N GLU A 764 -26.53 12.16 7.59
CA GLU A 764 -26.30 10.71 7.41
C GLU A 764 -27.30 10.06 6.44
N GLU A 765 -28.60 10.22 6.69
CA GLU A 765 -29.67 9.69 5.82
C GLU A 765 -29.58 10.23 4.39
N ARG A 766 -29.40 11.54 4.24
CA ARG A 766 -29.28 12.20 2.93
C ARG A 766 -28.03 11.74 2.18
N TYR A 767 -26.93 11.52 2.88
CA TYR A 767 -25.66 11.07 2.32
C TYR A 767 -25.80 9.65 1.74
N GLU A 768 -26.49 8.75 2.45
CA GLU A 768 -26.74 7.39 1.98
C GLU A 768 -27.66 7.35 0.75
N ASP A 769 -28.76 8.10 0.77
CA ASP A 769 -29.71 8.13 -0.34
C ASP A 769 -29.09 8.70 -1.61
N ARG A 770 -28.34 9.81 -1.47
CA ARG A 770 -27.55 10.38 -2.56
C ARG A 770 -26.49 9.42 -3.07
N SER A 771 -25.94 8.59 -2.19
CA SER A 771 -25.02 7.52 -2.58
C SER A 771 -25.63 6.50 -3.49
N LYS A 772 -26.84 6.06 -3.17
CA LYS A 772 -27.58 5.13 -4.01
C LYS A 772 -27.92 5.78 -5.35
N GLN A 773 -28.32 7.06 -5.36
CA GLN A 773 -28.68 7.78 -6.58
C GLN A 773 -27.51 7.93 -7.57
N ILE A 774 -26.36 8.47 -7.18
CA ILE A 774 -25.21 8.65 -8.10
C ILE A 774 -24.70 7.31 -8.63
N LYS A 775 -24.71 6.27 -7.78
CA LYS A 775 -24.34 4.91 -8.17
C LYS A 775 -25.28 4.40 -9.26
N GLN A 776 -26.60 4.54 -9.08
CA GLN A 776 -27.61 4.15 -10.06
C GLN A 776 -27.48 4.92 -11.38
N GLU A 777 -27.36 6.26 -11.35
CA GLU A 777 -27.20 7.06 -12.57
C GLU A 777 -25.95 6.66 -13.37
N THR A 778 -24.86 6.36 -12.69
CA THR A 778 -23.63 5.88 -13.35
C THR A 778 -23.82 4.50 -13.96
N HIS A 779 -24.51 3.59 -13.27
CA HIS A 779 -24.86 2.29 -13.82
C HIS A 779 -25.69 2.42 -15.08
N GLU A 780 -26.69 3.30 -15.09
CA GLU A 780 -27.53 3.54 -16.26
C GLU A 780 -26.72 3.96 -17.49
N ARG A 781 -25.74 4.84 -17.32
CA ARG A 781 -24.86 5.28 -18.42
C ARG A 781 -23.97 4.16 -18.94
N ILE A 782 -23.38 3.36 -18.06
CA ILE A 782 -22.57 2.19 -18.44
C ILE A 782 -23.44 1.16 -19.17
N ILE A 783 -24.61 0.81 -18.61
CA ILE A 783 -25.55 -0.15 -19.20
C ILE A 783 -25.99 0.30 -20.58
N ARG A 784 -26.28 1.60 -20.77
CA ARG A 784 -26.64 2.14 -22.09
C ARG A 784 -25.53 1.92 -23.12
N SER A 785 -24.28 2.16 -22.75
CA SER A 785 -23.13 1.92 -23.64
C SER A 785 -22.96 0.44 -23.99
N ILE A 786 -23.20 -0.45 -23.02
CA ILE A 786 -23.18 -1.91 -23.21
C ILE A 786 -24.28 -2.34 -24.20
N LEU A 787 -25.51 -1.88 -24.00
CA LEU A 787 -26.66 -2.23 -24.85
C LEU A 787 -26.46 -1.72 -26.29
N GLN A 788 -25.99 -0.48 -26.46
CA GLN A 788 -25.66 0.07 -27.78
C GLN A 788 -24.64 -0.79 -28.52
N THR A 789 -23.63 -1.32 -27.84
CA THR A 789 -22.63 -2.20 -28.46
C THR A 789 -23.24 -3.54 -28.88
N LEU A 790 -24.13 -4.11 -28.07
CA LEU A 790 -24.83 -5.36 -28.40
C LEU A 790 -25.69 -5.24 -29.65
N GLU A 791 -26.32 -4.07 -29.85
CA GLU A 791 -27.23 -3.77 -30.97
C GLU A 791 -26.52 -3.50 -32.30
N ARG A 792 -25.23 -3.11 -32.29
CA ARG A 792 -24.49 -2.86 -33.54
C ARG A 792 -24.33 -4.13 -34.37
N ALA A 793 -24.44 -4.00 -35.69
CA ALA A 793 -24.24 -5.12 -36.61
C ALA A 793 -22.76 -5.52 -36.79
N ASP A 794 -21.82 -4.66 -36.40
CA ASP A 794 -20.39 -4.95 -36.50
C ASP A 794 -19.91 -5.92 -35.41
N HIS A 795 -18.82 -6.65 -35.70
CA HIS A 795 -18.19 -7.58 -34.77
C HIS A 795 -17.09 -6.89 -33.96
N GLN A 796 -17.38 -5.69 -33.44
CA GLN A 796 -16.49 -4.98 -32.52
C GLN A 796 -16.70 -5.49 -31.09
N GLN A 797 -15.60 -5.73 -30.38
CA GLN A 797 -15.65 -6.10 -28.97
C GLN A 797 -15.55 -4.88 -28.05
N LEU A 798 -16.30 -4.93 -26.96
CA LEU A 798 -16.24 -3.98 -25.85
C LEU A 798 -15.62 -4.66 -24.62
N LEU A 799 -14.60 -4.02 -24.06
CA LEU A 799 -14.04 -4.39 -22.75
C LEU A 799 -14.66 -3.50 -21.68
N VAL A 800 -15.20 -4.08 -20.61
CA VAL A 800 -15.77 -3.37 -19.47
C VAL A 800 -14.93 -3.71 -18.24
N TYR A 801 -14.14 -2.74 -17.79
CA TYR A 801 -13.28 -2.86 -16.62
C TYR A 801 -13.90 -2.13 -15.43
N ILE A 802 -14.23 -2.90 -14.39
CA ILE A 802 -14.75 -2.39 -13.11
C ILE A 802 -14.07 -3.19 -12.00
N GLN A 803 -13.36 -2.49 -11.11
CA GLN A 803 -12.60 -3.14 -10.04
C GLN A 803 -13.52 -3.79 -8.99
N ASP A 804 -14.60 -3.10 -8.63
CA ASP A 804 -15.58 -3.59 -7.65
C ASP A 804 -16.42 -4.73 -8.26
N LYS A 805 -16.19 -5.95 -7.78
CA LYS A 805 -16.93 -7.16 -8.18
C LYS A 805 -18.44 -7.06 -7.95
N MET A 806 -18.85 -6.40 -6.86
CA MET A 806 -20.27 -6.22 -6.54
C MET A 806 -20.91 -5.30 -7.57
N ARG A 807 -20.26 -4.17 -7.85
CA ARG A 807 -20.73 -3.21 -8.85
C ARG A 807 -20.82 -3.82 -10.25
N LEU A 808 -19.80 -4.60 -10.64
CA LEU A 808 -19.77 -5.32 -11.91
C LEU A 808 -20.95 -6.31 -12.02
N SER A 809 -21.21 -7.08 -10.97
CA SER A 809 -22.34 -8.02 -10.94
C SER A 809 -23.69 -7.30 -11.05
N GLU A 810 -23.89 -6.20 -10.31
CA GLU A 810 -25.12 -5.39 -10.39
C GLU A 810 -25.39 -4.89 -11.81
N ILE A 811 -24.35 -4.44 -12.52
CA ILE A 811 -24.44 -4.01 -13.93
C ILE A 811 -24.82 -5.18 -14.84
N MET A 812 -24.17 -6.34 -14.68
CA MET A 812 -24.47 -7.55 -15.47
C MET A 812 -25.92 -8.01 -15.25
N GLN A 813 -26.41 -8.02 -14.01
CA GLN A 813 -27.80 -8.35 -13.68
C GLN A 813 -28.79 -7.37 -14.30
N ALA A 814 -28.48 -6.07 -14.29
CA ALA A 814 -29.33 -5.06 -14.91
C ALA A 814 -29.40 -5.23 -16.44
N VAL A 815 -28.28 -5.55 -17.09
CA VAL A 815 -28.25 -5.88 -18.53
C VAL A 815 -29.09 -7.13 -18.82
N TYR A 816 -28.94 -8.19 -18.02
CA TYR A 816 -29.71 -9.43 -18.15
C TYR A 816 -31.23 -9.17 -18.06
N LYS A 817 -31.67 -8.39 -17.07
CA LYS A 817 -33.08 -8.02 -16.90
C LYS A 817 -33.63 -7.22 -18.09
N ARG A 818 -32.87 -6.24 -18.61
CA ARG A 818 -33.30 -5.43 -19.77
C ARG A 818 -33.40 -6.22 -21.06
N ARG A 819 -32.59 -7.27 -21.18
CA ARG A 819 -32.63 -8.21 -22.31
C ARG A 819 -33.66 -9.33 -22.11
N GLN A 820 -34.52 -9.24 -21.08
CA GLN A 820 -35.55 -10.24 -20.78
C GLN A 820 -34.98 -11.67 -20.65
N GLY A 821 -33.76 -11.80 -20.13
CA GLY A 821 -33.06 -13.08 -20.02
C GLY A 821 -32.21 -13.48 -21.24
N ASP A 822 -32.30 -12.76 -22.36
CA ASP A 822 -31.47 -12.98 -23.55
C ASP A 822 -30.07 -12.31 -23.42
N PHE A 823 -29.35 -12.72 -22.38
CA PHE A 823 -27.98 -12.30 -22.12
C PHE A 823 -27.18 -13.47 -21.52
N LYS A 824 -26.67 -14.31 -22.42
CA LYS A 824 -26.00 -15.59 -22.09
C LYS A 824 -24.48 -15.51 -22.14
N ARG A 825 -23.83 -16.06 -21.12
CA ARG A 825 -22.37 -16.25 -21.05
C ARG A 825 -21.88 -17.15 -22.17
N GLY A 826 -20.69 -16.87 -22.71
CA GLY A 826 -20.07 -17.60 -23.79
C GLY A 826 -20.75 -17.44 -25.15
N VAL A 827 -21.85 -16.68 -25.23
CA VAL A 827 -22.52 -16.28 -26.48
C VAL A 827 -22.39 -14.77 -26.65
N HIS A 828 -22.89 -14.02 -25.67
CA HIS A 828 -22.92 -12.56 -25.69
C HIS A 828 -21.73 -11.95 -24.97
N TYR A 829 -21.35 -12.55 -23.82
CA TYR A 829 -20.30 -12.02 -22.96
C TYR A 829 -19.42 -13.11 -22.34
N LEU A 830 -18.24 -12.70 -21.89
CA LEU A 830 -17.42 -13.43 -20.92
C LEU A 830 -17.09 -12.51 -19.74
N ASP A 831 -16.87 -13.09 -18.57
CA ASP A 831 -16.48 -12.42 -17.34
C ASP A 831 -15.18 -13.03 -16.81
N ILE A 832 -14.21 -12.18 -16.47
CA ILE A 832 -12.85 -12.60 -16.13
C ILE A 832 -12.43 -11.98 -14.79
N HIS A 833 -12.04 -12.83 -13.85
CA HIS A 833 -11.62 -12.47 -12.50
C HIS A 833 -10.72 -13.55 -11.86
N ALA A 834 -10.05 -13.21 -10.75
CA ALA A 834 -9.09 -14.08 -10.04
C ALA A 834 -9.67 -15.47 -9.72
N ASN A 835 -10.96 -15.49 -9.39
CA ASN A 835 -11.69 -16.66 -8.95
C ASN A 835 -12.34 -17.41 -10.12
N ASN A 836 -11.79 -17.37 -11.34
CA ASN A 836 -12.32 -18.24 -12.40
C ASN A 836 -11.83 -19.67 -12.21
N SER A 837 -12.72 -20.65 -12.37
CA SER A 837 -12.36 -22.07 -12.34
C SER A 837 -11.53 -22.47 -13.57
N GLU A 838 -10.82 -23.60 -13.54
CA GLU A 838 -10.09 -24.08 -14.72
C GLU A 838 -11.03 -24.38 -15.90
N TYR A 839 -12.27 -24.78 -15.63
CA TYR A 839 -13.30 -24.95 -16.65
C TYR A 839 -13.63 -23.62 -17.33
N GLU A 840 -13.89 -22.58 -16.54
CA GLU A 840 -14.18 -21.23 -17.06
C GLU A 840 -12.99 -20.65 -17.85
N ARG A 841 -11.75 -20.89 -17.38
CA ARG A 841 -10.54 -20.46 -18.11
C ARG A 841 -10.45 -21.10 -19.49
N ARG A 842 -10.81 -22.38 -19.63
CA ARG A 842 -10.86 -23.07 -20.93
C ARG A 842 -11.97 -22.52 -21.81
N GLU A 843 -13.14 -22.23 -21.25
CA GLU A 843 -14.24 -21.60 -22.00
C GLU A 843 -13.84 -20.21 -22.50
N ILE A 844 -13.21 -19.40 -21.65
CA ILE A 844 -12.68 -18.08 -22.01
C ILE A 844 -11.71 -18.21 -23.19
N GLU A 845 -10.74 -19.11 -23.13
CA GLU A 845 -9.78 -19.29 -24.23
C GLU A 845 -10.47 -19.70 -25.54
N ALA A 846 -11.47 -20.58 -25.48
CA ALA A 846 -12.19 -21.07 -26.66
C ALA A 846 -13.15 -20.05 -27.28
N ARG A 847 -13.62 -19.06 -26.51
CA ARG A 847 -14.71 -18.14 -26.92
C ARG A 847 -14.36 -16.66 -26.86
N ARG A 848 -13.19 -16.27 -26.36
CA ARG A 848 -12.77 -14.86 -26.16
C ARG A 848 -12.83 -13.98 -27.41
N GLU A 849 -12.69 -14.54 -28.60
CA GLU A 849 -12.74 -13.80 -29.87
C GLU A 849 -14.13 -13.77 -30.49
N LYS A 850 -15.09 -14.56 -29.98
CA LYS A 850 -16.44 -14.73 -30.54
C LYS A 850 -17.50 -13.89 -29.85
N VAL A 851 -17.32 -13.59 -28.55
CA VAL A 851 -18.29 -12.80 -27.77
C VAL A 851 -18.14 -11.31 -28.06
N LYS A 852 -19.19 -10.51 -27.86
CA LYS A 852 -19.13 -9.05 -28.06
C LYS A 852 -18.64 -8.27 -26.84
N ILE A 853 -18.88 -8.79 -25.63
CA ILE A 853 -18.53 -8.08 -24.38
C ILE A 853 -17.60 -8.92 -23.53
N ILE A 854 -16.57 -8.29 -22.96
CA ILE A 854 -15.72 -8.88 -21.93
C ILE A 854 -15.80 -8.03 -20.67
N PHE A 855 -16.32 -8.60 -19.60
CA PHE A 855 -16.27 -8.01 -18.26
C PHE A 855 -14.99 -8.43 -17.55
N MET A 856 -14.31 -7.49 -16.89
CA MET A 856 -13.05 -7.77 -16.21
C MET A 856 -12.86 -6.94 -14.94
N THR A 857 -12.14 -7.53 -13.98
CA THR A 857 -11.71 -6.90 -12.71
C THR A 857 -10.19 -6.72 -12.68
N ALA A 858 -9.64 -6.07 -11.64
CA ALA A 858 -8.20 -5.87 -11.41
C ALA A 858 -7.33 -7.08 -11.77
N SER A 859 -7.67 -8.24 -11.21
CA SER A 859 -6.97 -9.50 -11.44
C SER A 859 -6.93 -9.99 -12.89
N ALA A 860 -7.89 -9.55 -13.72
CA ALA A 860 -8.03 -9.90 -15.12
C ALA A 860 -7.50 -8.82 -16.09
N SER A 861 -7.01 -7.69 -15.58
CA SER A 861 -6.27 -6.68 -16.36
C SER A 861 -4.94 -7.20 -16.95
N ARG A 862 -4.69 -8.50 -16.82
CA ARG A 862 -3.41 -9.21 -16.78
C ARG A 862 -3.53 -10.54 -17.55
N GLY A 863 -2.55 -10.88 -18.39
CA GLY A 863 -2.46 -12.20 -19.09
C GLY A 863 -3.07 -12.29 -20.49
N LEU A 864 -4.37 -12.01 -20.68
CA LEU A 864 -5.07 -12.26 -21.96
C LEU A 864 -5.07 -11.06 -22.92
N SER A 865 -5.23 -11.30 -24.22
CA SER A 865 -5.37 -10.23 -25.25
C SER A 865 -6.68 -10.42 -26.01
N PHE A 866 -7.34 -9.32 -26.39
CA PHE A 866 -8.62 -9.29 -27.11
C PHE A 866 -8.44 -8.46 -28.40
N PRO A 867 -7.95 -9.05 -29.50
CA PRO A 867 -7.61 -8.33 -30.72
C PRO A 867 -8.77 -7.52 -31.34
N HIS A 868 -10.00 -8.00 -31.18
CA HIS A 868 -11.20 -7.33 -31.72
C HIS A 868 -11.73 -6.19 -30.84
N ALA A 869 -11.09 -5.92 -29.69
CA ALA A 869 -11.50 -4.83 -28.82
C ALA A 869 -11.16 -3.46 -29.42
N ARG A 870 -12.20 -2.71 -29.75
CA ARG A 870 -12.11 -1.33 -30.28
C ARG A 870 -12.55 -0.28 -29.26
N HIS A 871 -13.36 -0.68 -28.28
CA HIS A 871 -13.83 0.19 -27.21
C HIS A 871 -13.56 -0.43 -25.84
N ILE A 872 -13.06 0.39 -24.91
CA ILE A 872 -12.81 0.03 -23.52
C ILE A 872 -13.60 1.00 -22.63
N ILE A 873 -14.39 0.48 -21.70
CA ILE A 873 -15.02 1.22 -20.61
C ILE A 873 -14.23 0.96 -19.33
N VAL A 874 -13.86 2.02 -18.64
CA VAL A 874 -13.13 1.97 -17.37
C VAL A 874 -13.90 2.78 -16.33
N ASP A 875 -14.31 2.13 -15.25
CA ASP A 875 -14.83 2.79 -14.05
C ASP A 875 -13.66 3.08 -13.10
N ILE A 876 -13.39 4.36 -12.84
CA ILE A 876 -12.19 4.75 -12.09
C ILE A 876 -12.49 4.71 -10.58
N PRO A 877 -11.75 3.93 -9.79
CA PRO A 877 -11.97 3.82 -8.36
C PRO A 877 -11.39 5.02 -7.58
N HIS A 878 -11.94 5.23 -6.39
CA HIS A 878 -11.59 6.30 -5.44
C HIS A 878 -10.78 5.76 -4.25
N PHE A 879 -9.93 4.76 -4.46
CA PHE A 879 -9.02 4.21 -3.46
C PHE A 879 -7.77 3.67 -4.16
N GLU A 880 -6.67 3.39 -3.44
CA GLU A 880 -5.45 2.77 -4.00
C GLU A 880 -5.05 3.32 -5.39
N ILE A 881 -5.02 4.65 -5.53
CA ILE A 881 -4.94 5.35 -6.82
C ILE A 881 -3.74 4.86 -7.64
N GLU A 882 -2.59 4.66 -7.00
CA GLU A 882 -1.34 4.25 -7.66
C GLU A 882 -1.46 2.85 -8.28
N GLN A 883 -2.06 1.90 -7.55
CA GLN A 883 -2.31 0.55 -8.05
C GLN A 883 -3.36 0.58 -9.16
N ASN A 884 -4.42 1.37 -9.00
CA ASN A 884 -5.48 1.50 -9.99
C ASN A 884 -5.00 2.11 -11.30
N LEU A 885 -4.15 3.13 -11.24
CA LEU A 885 -3.49 3.67 -12.43
C LEU A 885 -2.63 2.61 -13.12
N MET A 886 -1.82 1.85 -12.36
CA MET A 886 -1.01 0.77 -12.91
C MET A 886 -1.89 -0.32 -13.59
N GLU A 887 -3.03 -0.68 -13.01
CA GLU A 887 -3.97 -1.65 -13.58
C GLU A 887 -4.66 -1.11 -14.84
N ILE A 888 -5.14 0.14 -14.83
CA ILE A 888 -5.74 0.79 -16.00
C ILE A 888 -4.75 0.82 -17.17
N LEU A 889 -3.48 1.17 -16.91
CA LEU A 889 -2.41 1.14 -17.92
C LEU A 889 -2.22 -0.25 -18.53
N GLN A 890 -2.53 -1.32 -17.81
CA GLN A 890 -2.46 -2.68 -18.36
C GLN A 890 -3.73 -3.06 -19.13
N VAL A 891 -4.91 -2.58 -18.71
CA VAL A 891 -6.20 -2.79 -19.40
C VAL A 891 -6.19 -2.17 -20.79
N ILE A 892 -5.67 -0.95 -20.95
CA ILE A 892 -5.71 -0.25 -22.26
C ILE A 892 -4.90 -0.98 -23.34
N TYR A 893 -3.92 -1.81 -22.96
CA TYR A 893 -3.14 -2.64 -23.88
C TYR A 893 -3.78 -4.02 -24.17
N ARG A 894 -4.95 -4.33 -23.58
CA ARG A 894 -5.62 -5.62 -23.80
C ARG A 894 -6.21 -5.73 -25.20
N GLY A 895 -6.52 -4.62 -25.84
CA GLY A 895 -6.99 -4.60 -27.23
C GLY A 895 -5.92 -4.87 -28.30
N ARG A 896 -4.72 -5.35 -27.94
CA ARG A 896 -3.64 -5.63 -28.91
C ARG A 896 -3.91 -6.89 -29.74
N GLY A 897 -3.44 -6.87 -30.99
CA GLY A 897 -3.51 -8.00 -31.92
C GLY A 897 -2.46 -7.96 -33.03
N GLN A 898 -2.74 -8.66 -34.13
CA GLN A 898 -1.99 -8.58 -35.38
C GLN A 898 -2.18 -7.22 -36.08
N GLU A 899 -1.46 -7.00 -37.17
CA GLU A 899 -1.42 -5.72 -37.90
C GLU A 899 -2.82 -5.16 -38.22
N GLN A 900 -3.74 -5.98 -38.75
CA GLN A 900 -5.09 -5.52 -39.11
C GLN A 900 -5.91 -4.99 -37.93
N TYR A 901 -5.59 -5.41 -36.71
CA TYR A 901 -6.28 -5.00 -35.48
C TYR A 901 -5.62 -3.82 -34.78
N ASN A 902 -4.34 -3.59 -35.05
CA ASN A 902 -3.55 -2.50 -34.46
C ASN A 902 -3.50 -1.26 -35.36
N ARG A 903 -3.96 -1.36 -36.61
CA ARG A 903 -4.20 -0.19 -37.49
C ARG A 903 -5.59 0.43 -37.22
N GLY A 904 -5.68 1.75 -37.35
CA GLY A 904 -6.91 2.53 -37.14
C GLY A 904 -7.15 3.03 -35.70
N GLU A 905 -8.40 3.44 -35.43
CA GLU A 905 -8.81 4.12 -34.20
C GLU A 905 -9.27 3.13 -33.11
N LYS A 906 -8.99 3.48 -31.84
CA LYS A 906 -9.55 2.83 -30.64
C LYS A 906 -10.13 3.89 -29.71
N GLN A 907 -11.11 3.51 -28.90
CA GLN A 907 -11.78 4.38 -27.94
C GLN A 907 -11.64 3.85 -26.51
N ILE A 908 -11.38 4.76 -25.56
CA ILE A 908 -11.49 4.50 -24.13
C ILE A 908 -12.47 5.48 -23.52
N THR A 909 -13.39 4.99 -22.70
CA THR A 909 -14.36 5.81 -21.97
C THR A 909 -14.15 5.62 -20.47
N PHE A 910 -13.82 6.71 -19.79
CA PHE A 910 -13.58 6.78 -18.36
C PHE A 910 -14.82 7.31 -17.65
N TYR A 911 -15.32 6.57 -16.66
CA TYR A 911 -16.33 7.04 -15.73
C TYR A 911 -15.67 7.43 -14.41
N LEU A 912 -15.98 8.64 -13.93
CA LEU A 912 -15.44 9.19 -12.71
C LEU A 912 -16.55 9.88 -11.93
N THR A 913 -16.77 9.49 -10.69
CA THR A 913 -17.91 9.94 -9.88
C THR A 913 -17.45 10.46 -8.52
N GLU A 914 -17.35 11.77 -8.36
CA GLU A 914 -16.92 12.37 -7.10
C GLU A 914 -18.13 12.84 -6.28
N ARG A 915 -18.06 12.64 -4.97
CA ARG A 915 -19.03 13.21 -4.03
C ARG A 915 -18.34 14.21 -3.11
N ILE A 916 -18.99 15.35 -2.95
CA ILE A 916 -18.55 16.46 -2.14
C ILE A 916 -19.59 16.67 -1.06
N ALA A 917 -19.25 16.21 0.13
CA ALA A 917 -20.05 16.42 1.32
C ALA A 917 -19.37 17.45 2.22
N TYR A 918 -20.08 18.54 2.52
CA TYR A 918 -19.59 19.58 3.43
C TYR A 918 -20.36 19.53 4.75
N LEU A 919 -19.67 19.76 5.87
CA LEU A 919 -20.26 19.65 7.22
C LEU A 919 -21.10 20.87 7.59
N LYS A 920 -20.67 22.06 7.16
CA LYS A 920 -21.36 23.32 7.44
C LYS A 920 -21.61 24.11 6.17
N PRO A 921 -22.75 24.84 6.06
CA PRO A 921 -23.06 25.65 4.88
C PRO A 921 -21.97 26.66 4.51
N GLU A 922 -21.30 27.24 5.51
CA GLU A 922 -20.17 28.17 5.34
C GLU A 922 -18.95 27.52 4.63
N ASP A 923 -18.76 26.21 4.76
CA ASP A 923 -17.64 25.47 4.18
C ASP A 923 -17.91 24.98 2.75
N ARG A 924 -19.14 25.19 2.22
CA ARG A 924 -19.58 24.62 0.94
C ARG A 924 -18.67 25.01 -0.22
N GLU A 925 -18.45 26.31 -0.41
CA GLU A 925 -17.69 26.84 -1.54
C GLU A 925 -16.27 26.28 -1.57
N LEU A 926 -15.64 26.22 -0.40
CA LEU A 926 -14.30 25.69 -0.23
C LEU A 926 -14.24 24.17 -0.47
N SER A 927 -15.12 23.41 0.18
CA SER A 927 -15.20 21.94 0.03
C SER A 927 -15.40 21.55 -1.44
N VAL A 928 -16.21 22.32 -2.16
CA VAL A 928 -16.42 22.14 -3.61
C VAL A 928 -15.13 22.36 -4.39
N ARG A 929 -14.46 23.48 -4.15
CA ARG A 929 -13.29 23.89 -4.92
C ARG A 929 -12.11 22.93 -4.72
N GLU A 930 -11.81 22.54 -3.49
CA GLU A 930 -10.74 21.59 -3.19
C GLU A 930 -10.98 20.25 -3.89
N ARG A 931 -12.22 19.75 -3.85
CA ARG A 931 -12.59 18.49 -4.50
C ARG A 931 -12.58 18.58 -6.02
N MET A 932 -12.91 19.73 -6.60
CA MET A 932 -12.74 19.94 -8.05
C MET A 932 -11.26 19.88 -8.46
N ILE A 933 -10.35 20.43 -7.65
CA ILE A 933 -8.91 20.33 -7.90
C ILE A 933 -8.45 18.87 -7.83
N ASP A 934 -8.89 18.11 -6.83
CA ASP A 934 -8.56 16.69 -6.71
C ASP A 934 -9.02 15.89 -7.93
N LEU A 935 -10.23 16.18 -8.40
CA LEU A 935 -10.78 15.58 -9.60
C LEU A 935 -9.93 15.89 -10.85
N LEU A 936 -9.49 17.15 -10.98
CA LEU A 936 -8.55 17.57 -12.02
C LEU A 936 -7.21 16.86 -11.91
N ASN A 937 -6.66 16.74 -10.70
CA ASN A 937 -5.41 16.02 -10.45
C ASN A 937 -5.51 14.56 -10.89
N MET A 938 -6.63 13.89 -10.61
CA MET A 938 -6.86 12.52 -11.08
C MET A 938 -6.81 12.43 -12.61
N LEU A 939 -7.58 13.29 -13.28
CA LEU A 939 -7.69 13.28 -14.74
C LEU A 939 -6.34 13.59 -15.40
N ILE A 940 -5.58 14.53 -14.85
CA ILE A 940 -4.23 14.89 -15.32
C ILE A 940 -3.25 13.72 -15.08
N LEU A 941 -3.25 13.12 -13.89
CA LEU A 941 -2.41 11.95 -13.58
C LEU A 941 -2.71 10.77 -14.51
N LEU A 942 -3.99 10.46 -14.68
CA LEU A 942 -4.44 9.39 -15.58
C LEU A 942 -3.95 9.63 -17.00
N LYS A 943 -4.22 10.81 -17.55
CA LYS A 943 -3.79 11.16 -18.91
C LYS A 943 -2.26 11.13 -19.04
N ALA A 944 -1.55 11.75 -18.09
CA ALA A 944 -0.09 11.83 -18.15
C ALA A 944 0.57 10.45 -17.99
N ALA A 945 0.03 9.56 -17.16
CA ALA A 945 0.49 8.19 -17.04
C ALA A 945 0.25 7.38 -18.33
N ILE A 946 -0.92 7.54 -18.96
CA ILE A 946 -1.23 6.91 -20.26
C ILE A 946 -0.21 7.38 -21.32
N LEU A 947 -0.04 8.69 -21.47
CA LEU A 947 0.91 9.26 -22.43
C LEU A 947 2.35 8.85 -22.15
N THR A 948 2.74 8.74 -20.87
CA THR A 948 4.07 8.25 -20.49
C THR A 948 4.34 6.86 -21.07
N ARG A 949 3.36 5.95 -21.04
CA ARG A 949 3.51 4.60 -21.60
C ARG A 949 3.43 4.55 -23.13
N ILE A 950 2.63 5.43 -23.73
CA ILE A 950 2.39 5.48 -25.18
C ILE A 950 3.57 6.11 -25.93
N GLN A 951 4.13 7.22 -25.43
CA GLN A 951 5.14 8.01 -26.13
C GLN A 951 6.38 8.39 -25.28
N GLY A 952 6.39 8.04 -23.99
CA GLY A 952 7.52 8.28 -23.07
C GLY A 952 7.33 9.44 -22.09
N TYR A 953 6.34 10.31 -22.31
CA TYR A 953 6.03 11.42 -21.41
C TYR A 953 4.57 11.89 -21.50
N GLY A 954 4.07 12.47 -20.42
CA GLY A 954 2.84 13.25 -20.35
C GLY A 954 3.12 14.75 -20.21
N ASN A 955 2.18 15.57 -20.68
CA ASN A 955 2.24 17.01 -20.45
C ASN A 955 1.45 17.36 -19.19
N ILE A 956 2.10 18.07 -18.27
CA ILE A 956 1.44 18.75 -17.16
C ILE A 956 1.80 20.22 -17.32
N SER A 957 0.80 21.06 -17.61
CA SER A 957 1.05 22.41 -18.14
C SER A 957 1.85 22.35 -19.46
N ARG A 958 2.82 23.26 -19.63
CA ARG A 958 3.76 23.32 -20.77
C ARG A 958 4.99 22.41 -20.58
N LYS A 959 5.07 21.65 -19.50
CA LYS A 959 6.26 20.87 -19.13
C LYS A 959 6.00 19.38 -19.35
N LYS A 960 7.04 18.67 -19.76
CA LYS A 960 7.03 17.23 -20.00
C LYS A 960 7.46 16.49 -18.74
N TYR A 961 6.64 15.53 -18.33
CA TYR A 961 6.89 14.70 -17.16
C TYR A 961 6.73 13.23 -17.48
N VAL A 962 7.54 12.41 -16.85
CA VAL A 962 7.44 10.96 -16.84
C VAL A 962 6.69 10.57 -15.57
N ILE A 963 5.48 10.03 -15.72
CA ILE A 963 4.59 9.65 -14.63
C ILE A 963 4.47 8.13 -14.61
N ILE A 964 5.07 7.50 -13.60
CA ILE A 964 5.15 6.04 -13.54
C ILE A 964 4.54 5.53 -12.23
N PRO A 965 3.31 4.99 -12.27
CA PRO A 965 2.72 4.29 -11.13
C PRO A 965 3.37 2.90 -10.95
N ILE A 966 3.81 2.59 -9.73
CA ILE A 966 4.49 1.34 -9.37
C ILE A 966 3.89 0.76 -8.10
N GLY A 967 3.69 -0.56 -8.09
CA GLY A 967 3.25 -1.31 -6.90
C GLY A 967 4.30 -1.32 -5.79
N GLY A 968 3.85 -1.53 -4.56
CA GLY A 968 4.73 -1.63 -3.40
C GLY A 968 5.69 -2.81 -3.44
N LYS A 969 6.57 -2.88 -2.44
CA LYS A 969 7.47 -4.02 -2.19
C LYS A 969 7.17 -4.62 -0.84
N ALA A 970 6.99 -5.93 -0.77
CA ALA A 970 6.81 -6.68 0.45
C ALA A 970 7.01 -8.17 0.17
N VAL A 971 7.41 -8.92 1.19
CA VAL A 971 7.50 -10.38 1.07
C VAL A 971 6.58 -11.02 2.09
N ALA A 972 5.52 -11.68 1.61
CA ALA A 972 4.57 -12.37 2.46
C ALA A 972 5.24 -13.46 3.34
N SER A 973 4.70 -13.63 4.55
CA SER A 973 5.12 -14.65 5.50
C SER A 973 4.58 -16.04 5.13
N SER A 974 5.33 -17.08 5.49
CA SER A 974 4.83 -18.47 5.46
C SER A 974 3.91 -18.77 6.64
N GLY A 975 2.94 -19.68 6.42
CA GLY A 975 2.09 -20.24 7.48
C GLY A 975 0.71 -19.57 7.53
N GLU A 976 -0.33 -20.38 7.39
CA GLU A 976 -1.73 -19.97 7.38
C GLU A 976 -2.53 -20.80 8.40
N THR A 977 -3.31 -20.13 9.25
CA THR A 977 -4.16 -20.76 10.28
C THR A 977 -5.46 -21.30 9.65
N LEU A 978 -6.08 -22.32 10.26
CA LEU A 978 -7.38 -22.81 9.78
C LEU A 978 -8.43 -21.69 9.83
N THR A 979 -8.44 -20.92 10.92
CA THR A 979 -9.31 -19.76 11.06
C THR A 979 -9.13 -18.75 9.93
N SER A 980 -7.89 -18.42 9.56
CA SER A 980 -7.63 -17.48 8.45
C SER A 980 -8.12 -18.04 7.10
N ARG A 981 -8.05 -19.37 6.90
CA ARG A 981 -8.64 -20.02 5.72
C ARG A 981 -10.15 -19.96 5.73
N ILE A 982 -10.80 -20.17 6.87
CA ILE A 982 -12.25 -20.07 6.95
C ILE A 982 -12.71 -18.62 6.77
N GLY A 983 -11.97 -17.64 7.32
CA GLY A 983 -12.19 -16.22 7.00
C GLY A 983 -12.09 -15.94 5.49
N ARG A 984 -11.13 -16.57 4.80
CA ARG A 984 -11.04 -16.50 3.33
C ARG A 984 -12.22 -17.20 2.65
N LEU A 985 -12.65 -18.38 3.12
CA LEU A 985 -13.83 -19.09 2.63
C LEU A 985 -15.08 -18.24 2.72
N LEU A 986 -15.32 -17.57 3.86
CA LEU A 986 -16.47 -16.68 4.03
C LEU A 986 -16.47 -15.54 3.00
N LYS A 987 -15.29 -14.96 2.75
CA LYS A 987 -15.11 -13.93 1.71
C LYS A 987 -15.32 -14.50 0.30
N GLU A 988 -14.81 -15.70 0.02
CA GLU A 988 -14.94 -16.35 -1.30
C GLU A 988 -16.38 -16.78 -1.58
N LEU A 989 -17.08 -17.34 -0.59
CA LEU A 989 -18.53 -17.61 -0.65
C LEU A 989 -19.32 -16.33 -0.89
N GLN A 990 -18.98 -15.23 -0.22
CA GLN A 990 -19.62 -13.93 -0.45
C GLN A 990 -19.38 -13.42 -1.88
N ASP A 991 -18.15 -13.52 -2.38
CA ASP A 991 -17.80 -13.12 -3.74
C ASP A 991 -18.54 -13.98 -4.79
N GLN A 992 -18.58 -15.30 -4.60
CA GLN A 992 -19.30 -16.22 -5.49
C GLN A 992 -20.80 -16.03 -5.42
N GLN A 993 -21.37 -15.77 -4.24
CA GLN A 993 -22.79 -15.46 -4.06
C GLN A 993 -23.17 -14.21 -4.86
N ARG A 994 -22.29 -13.21 -4.91
CA ARG A 994 -22.53 -11.99 -5.71
C ARG A 994 -22.51 -12.26 -7.20
N LEU A 995 -21.65 -13.15 -7.68
CA LEU A 995 -21.53 -13.49 -9.10
C LEU A 995 -22.66 -14.43 -9.56
N LYS A 996 -22.93 -15.47 -8.76
CA LYS A 996 -23.96 -16.49 -9.00
C LYS A 996 -25.12 -16.30 -8.04
N TRP A 997 -25.79 -15.15 -8.18
CA TRP A 997 -26.87 -14.70 -7.30
C TRP A 997 -28.09 -15.63 -7.24
N GLU A 998 -28.27 -16.52 -8.22
CA GLU A 998 -29.33 -17.54 -8.25
C GLU A 998 -29.05 -18.73 -7.31
N ASN A 999 -27.79 -18.93 -6.89
CA ASN A 999 -27.41 -20.04 -6.03
C ASN A 999 -27.54 -19.68 -4.54
N GLU A 1000 -28.69 -19.98 -3.96
CA GLU A 1000 -28.99 -19.73 -2.53
C GLU A 1000 -28.12 -20.57 -1.57
N ASP A 1001 -27.53 -21.68 -2.01
CA ASP A 1001 -26.67 -22.51 -1.15
C ASP A 1001 -25.42 -21.75 -0.69
N LEU A 1002 -24.86 -20.90 -1.54
CA LEU A 1002 -23.71 -20.05 -1.20
C LEU A 1002 -24.03 -19.13 -0.02
N LYS A 1003 -25.22 -18.51 -0.03
CA LYS A 1003 -25.69 -17.61 1.03
C LYS A 1003 -25.92 -18.37 2.32
N TYR A 1004 -26.58 -19.52 2.24
CA TYR A 1004 -26.89 -20.37 3.38
C TYR A 1004 -25.61 -20.86 4.07
N VAL A 1005 -24.66 -21.44 3.31
CA VAL A 1005 -23.40 -21.94 3.84
C VAL A 1005 -22.56 -20.82 4.46
N ARG A 1006 -22.49 -19.65 3.83
CA ARG A 1006 -21.77 -18.49 4.37
C ARG A 1006 -22.33 -18.06 5.72
N GLN A 1007 -23.64 -17.90 5.83
CA GLN A 1007 -24.28 -17.46 7.08
C GLN A 1007 -24.09 -18.48 8.20
N ALA A 1008 -24.30 -19.77 7.89
CA ALA A 1008 -24.12 -20.86 8.84
C ALA A 1008 -22.68 -20.94 9.39
N LEU A 1009 -21.66 -20.83 8.53
CA LEU A 1009 -20.26 -20.84 8.95
C LEU A 1009 -19.90 -19.60 9.78
N GLN A 1010 -20.44 -18.43 9.42
CA GLN A 1010 -20.21 -17.18 10.16
C GLN A 1010 -20.81 -17.26 11.57
N ASP A 1011 -22.02 -17.81 11.71
CA ASP A 1011 -22.68 -17.99 13.00
C ASP A 1011 -21.96 -19.05 13.86
N LEU A 1012 -21.53 -20.16 13.24
CA LEU A 1012 -20.80 -21.23 13.93
C LEU A 1012 -19.47 -20.74 14.52
N LEU A 1013 -18.71 -19.93 13.77
CA LEU A 1013 -17.36 -19.48 14.13
C LEU A 1013 -17.33 -18.05 14.71
N GLY A 1014 -18.49 -17.43 14.88
CA GLY A 1014 -18.63 -16.08 15.39
C GLY A 1014 -18.34 -15.94 16.89
N SER A 1015 -18.45 -17.03 17.65
CA SER A 1015 -18.18 -17.09 19.10
C SER A 1015 -16.77 -17.64 19.37
N ALA A 1016 -15.78 -16.74 19.48
CA ALA A 1016 -14.38 -17.09 19.70
C ALA A 1016 -13.84 -16.40 20.96
N GLU A 1017 -13.26 -17.19 21.87
CA GLU A 1017 -12.42 -16.70 22.97
C GLU A 1017 -10.97 -16.64 22.45
N ILE A 1018 -10.40 -15.44 22.34
CA ILE A 1018 -9.01 -15.26 21.90
C ILE A 1018 -8.15 -14.90 23.10
N LYS A 1019 -7.15 -15.74 23.42
CA LYS A 1019 -6.20 -15.51 24.51
C LYS A 1019 -4.79 -15.31 23.96
N LEU A 1020 -4.16 -14.20 24.32
CA LEU A 1020 -2.75 -13.95 24.03
C LEU A 1020 -1.90 -14.47 25.20
N GLN A 1021 -1.11 -15.51 24.99
CA GLN A 1021 -0.21 -16.07 26.00
C GLN A 1021 1.24 -15.62 25.75
N HIS A 1022 1.92 -15.14 26.78
CA HIS A 1022 3.31 -14.70 26.70
C HIS A 1022 4.25 -15.86 26.98
N TYR A 1023 5.28 -16.05 26.14
CA TYR A 1023 6.38 -16.98 26.38
C TYR A 1023 7.69 -16.21 26.33
N GLY A 1024 8.20 -15.81 27.51
CA GLY A 1024 9.45 -15.09 27.63
C GLY A 1024 9.52 -14.25 28.91
N GLY A 1025 10.74 -14.09 29.44
CA GLY A 1025 11.05 -13.24 30.58
C GLY A 1025 11.53 -11.85 30.17
N ASP A 1026 10.85 -11.19 29.22
CA ASP A 1026 11.22 -9.83 28.83
C ASP A 1026 10.63 -8.81 29.80
N ALA A 1027 11.41 -7.78 30.13
CA ALA A 1027 11.03 -6.71 31.07
C ALA A 1027 9.95 -5.75 30.54
N THR A 1028 9.48 -5.94 29.30
CA THR A 1028 8.49 -5.06 28.63
C THR A 1028 7.06 -5.51 28.84
N GLN A 1029 6.18 -4.61 29.29
CA GLN A 1029 4.77 -4.90 29.51
C GLN A 1029 3.91 -4.71 28.25
N ALA A 1030 3.00 -5.64 28.05
CA ALA A 1030 1.99 -5.62 27.00
C ALA A 1030 0.83 -4.68 27.33
N PHE A 1031 0.25 -3.98 26.35
CA PHE A 1031 -0.91 -3.10 26.59
C PHE A 1031 -2.17 -3.87 26.95
N VAL A 1032 -2.47 -4.96 26.25
CA VAL A 1032 -3.74 -5.71 26.44
C VAL A 1032 -3.93 -6.19 27.89
N PRO A 1033 -2.96 -6.86 28.54
CA PRO A 1033 -3.09 -7.26 29.95
C PRO A 1033 -3.14 -6.09 30.94
N LEU A 1034 -2.68 -4.90 30.55
CA LEU A 1034 -2.71 -3.70 31.41
C LEU A 1034 -4.04 -2.96 31.35
N LEU A 1035 -4.89 -3.19 30.33
CA LEU A 1035 -6.15 -2.44 30.15
C LEU A 1035 -6.99 -2.29 31.44
N PRO A 1036 -7.16 -3.32 32.30
CA PRO A 1036 -7.96 -3.18 33.52
C PRO A 1036 -7.37 -2.21 34.55
N THR A 1037 -6.04 -2.06 34.63
CA THR A 1037 -5.36 -1.26 35.67
C THR A 1037 -4.68 0.00 35.13
N PHE A 1038 -4.50 0.13 33.81
CA PHE A 1038 -3.68 1.17 33.18
C PHE A 1038 -4.07 2.59 33.60
N TYR A 1039 -5.37 2.92 33.56
CA TYR A 1039 -5.86 4.24 33.94
C TYR A 1039 -5.53 4.59 35.41
N GLN A 1040 -5.74 3.64 36.32
CA GLN A 1040 -5.49 3.84 37.74
C GLN A 1040 -4.00 4.01 38.01
N GLU A 1041 -3.16 3.16 37.42
CA GLU A 1041 -1.70 3.25 37.53
C GLU A 1041 -1.18 4.59 36.97
N PHE A 1042 -1.70 5.03 35.82
CA PHE A 1042 -1.34 6.31 35.23
C PHE A 1042 -1.67 7.48 36.16
N VAL A 1043 -2.91 7.53 36.68
CA VAL A 1043 -3.38 8.59 37.59
C VAL A 1043 -2.55 8.64 38.88
N GLU A 1044 -2.26 7.49 39.48
CA GLU A 1044 -1.43 7.42 40.70
C GLU A 1044 -0.01 7.94 40.46
N ARG A 1045 0.59 7.64 39.29
CA ARG A 1045 1.94 8.09 38.95
C ARG A 1045 2.05 9.60 38.77
N VAL A 1046 1.06 10.22 38.15
CA VAL A 1046 1.07 11.68 37.88
C VAL A 1046 0.59 12.51 39.08
N ARG A 1047 0.09 11.87 40.15
CA ARG A 1047 -0.40 12.55 41.36
C ARG A 1047 0.73 13.27 42.12
N GLY A 1048 1.90 12.64 42.24
CA GLY A 1048 3.07 13.16 42.97
C GLY A 1048 3.97 14.09 42.14
N GLY A 1049 3.63 14.32 40.87
CA GLY A 1049 4.39 15.12 39.91
C GLY A 1049 4.52 14.40 38.58
N LEU A 1050 4.65 15.14 37.47
CA LEU A 1050 4.72 14.55 36.13
C LEU A 1050 6.02 13.78 35.88
N HIS A 1051 7.07 14.02 36.67
CA HIS A 1051 8.32 13.25 36.62
C HIS A 1051 8.12 11.75 36.90
N GLY A 1052 7.01 11.35 37.56
CA GLY A 1052 6.69 9.95 37.81
C GLY A 1052 6.39 9.11 36.56
N LEU A 1053 6.23 9.78 35.40
CA LEU A 1053 6.14 9.13 34.09
C LEU A 1053 7.52 8.80 33.50
N LEU A 1054 8.58 9.49 33.91
CA LEU A 1054 9.96 9.16 33.52
C LEU A 1054 10.40 7.87 34.25
N GLY A 1055 10.97 6.94 33.51
CA GLY A 1055 11.39 5.63 34.01
C GLY A 1055 10.23 4.76 34.49
N TRP A 1056 8.99 4.99 34.04
CA TRP A 1056 7.80 4.27 34.54
C TRP A 1056 7.95 2.75 34.44
N LYS A 1057 7.77 2.18 33.25
CA LYS A 1057 8.08 0.79 32.86
C LYS A 1057 8.15 0.76 31.34
N ARG A 1058 9.00 -0.10 30.78
CA ARG A 1058 9.09 -0.26 29.32
C ARG A 1058 7.80 -0.92 28.81
N PHE A 1059 7.02 -0.19 28.03
CA PHE A 1059 5.87 -0.73 27.30
C PHE A 1059 6.36 -1.33 25.98
N GLU A 1060 5.61 -2.29 25.45
CA GLU A 1060 5.80 -2.72 24.07
C GLU A 1060 5.67 -1.53 23.10
N THR A 1061 6.45 -1.51 22.02
CA THR A 1061 6.34 -0.48 20.99
C THR A 1061 5.01 -0.65 20.26
N ALA A 1062 4.03 0.21 20.53
CA ALA A 1062 2.76 0.29 19.80
C ALA A 1062 2.82 1.37 18.71
N TYR A 1063 1.75 1.52 17.93
CA TYR A 1063 1.53 2.62 16.98
C TYR A 1063 0.23 3.32 17.33
N ILE A 1064 0.26 4.66 17.39
CA ILE A 1064 -0.95 5.48 17.52
C ILE A 1064 -1.37 5.98 16.14
N CYS A 1065 -2.60 5.66 15.77
CA CYS A 1065 -3.19 6.07 14.51
C CYS A 1065 -4.58 6.65 14.75
N GLY A 1066 -4.66 7.98 14.86
CA GLY A 1066 -5.89 8.67 15.23
C GLY A 1066 -6.39 8.21 16.60
N GLY A 1067 -7.60 7.65 16.63
CA GLY A 1067 -8.24 7.09 17.82
C GLY A 1067 -7.93 5.61 18.08
N LEU A 1068 -7.04 4.97 17.30
CA LEU A 1068 -6.66 3.56 17.48
C LEU A 1068 -5.26 3.40 18.08
N LEU A 1069 -5.10 2.42 18.96
CA LEU A 1069 -3.81 1.90 19.39
C LEU A 1069 -3.58 0.54 18.73
N VAL A 1070 -2.44 0.40 18.03
CA VAL A 1070 -2.04 -0.83 17.35
C VAL A 1070 -0.76 -1.38 17.97
N ALA A 1071 -0.86 -2.48 18.72
CA ALA A 1071 0.27 -3.10 19.40
C ALA A 1071 0.74 -4.37 18.66
N PRO A 1072 2.05 -4.58 18.44
CA PRO A 1072 2.58 -5.81 17.85
C PRO A 1072 2.49 -6.98 18.84
N CYS A 1073 2.11 -8.16 18.35
CA CYS A 1073 2.05 -9.39 19.16
C CYS A 1073 3.38 -10.17 19.13
N VAL A 1074 4.51 -9.50 18.86
CA VAL A 1074 5.81 -10.14 18.66
C VAL A 1074 6.25 -10.92 19.91
N GLY A 1075 6.57 -12.21 19.74
CA GLY A 1075 7.02 -13.07 20.84
C GLY A 1075 5.88 -13.65 21.70
N ARG A 1076 4.62 -13.45 21.33
CA ARG A 1076 3.45 -14.06 22.00
C ARG A 1076 2.90 -15.21 21.17
N ASN A 1077 2.49 -16.29 21.84
CA ASN A 1077 1.69 -17.33 21.20
C ASN A 1077 0.22 -16.92 21.35
N MET A 1078 -0.47 -16.78 20.23
CA MET A 1078 -1.91 -16.54 20.26
C MET A 1078 -2.62 -17.87 20.32
N GLN A 1079 -3.38 -18.09 21.38
CA GLN A 1079 -4.28 -19.21 21.49
C GLN A 1079 -5.69 -18.74 21.10
N GLU A 1080 -6.16 -19.21 19.95
CA GLU A 1080 -7.53 -19.07 19.50
C GLU A 1080 -8.34 -20.24 20.06
N SER A 1081 -9.38 -19.96 20.85
CA SER A 1081 -10.29 -20.96 21.39
C SER A 1081 -11.71 -20.69 20.89
N TYR A 1082 -12.19 -21.53 19.99
CA TYR A 1082 -13.57 -21.47 19.51
C TYR A 1082 -14.43 -22.39 20.36
N TRP A 1083 -15.40 -21.81 21.05
CA TRP A 1083 -16.43 -22.55 21.77
C TRP A 1083 -17.58 -22.80 20.81
N LEU A 1084 -17.60 -23.98 20.23
CA LEU A 1084 -18.57 -24.35 19.22
C LEU A 1084 -19.72 -25.06 19.93
N HIS A 1085 -20.75 -24.30 20.32
CA HIS A 1085 -22.04 -24.87 20.73
C HIS A 1085 -22.78 -25.41 19.50
N ALA A 1086 -22.15 -26.33 18.75
CA ALA A 1086 -22.67 -26.86 17.49
C ALA A 1086 -24.14 -27.30 17.66
N ASN A 1087 -24.46 -28.02 18.73
CA ASN A 1087 -25.81 -28.54 18.93
C ASN A 1087 -26.86 -27.51 19.35
N LYS A 1088 -26.49 -26.38 19.99
CA LYS A 1088 -27.44 -25.33 20.40
C LYS A 1088 -27.62 -24.26 19.31
N LEU A 1089 -26.53 -23.81 18.70
CA LEU A 1089 -26.56 -22.82 17.60
C LEU A 1089 -27.13 -23.40 16.30
N LEU A 1090 -26.82 -24.65 15.96
CA LEU A 1090 -27.36 -25.28 14.74
C LEU A 1090 -28.87 -25.54 14.86
N ARG A 1091 -29.37 -25.90 16.06
CA ARG A 1091 -30.81 -26.12 16.32
C ARG A 1091 -31.65 -24.84 16.32
N GLU A 1092 -31.08 -23.70 16.75
CA GLU A 1092 -31.84 -22.45 16.91
C GLU A 1092 -31.79 -21.53 15.67
N LYS A 1093 -30.72 -21.55 14.85
CA LYS A 1093 -30.51 -20.55 13.77
C LYS A 1093 -30.26 -21.08 12.36
N VAL A 1094 -29.88 -22.36 12.15
CA VAL A 1094 -29.36 -22.82 10.83
C VAL A 1094 -30.22 -23.92 10.17
N GLY A 1095 -31.22 -24.52 10.82
CA GLY A 1095 -31.94 -25.68 10.29
C GLY A 1095 -31.32 -26.99 10.83
N SER A 1096 -30.97 -27.96 9.98
CA SER A 1096 -30.23 -29.17 10.42
C SER A 1096 -28.76 -29.13 9.99
N LYS A 1097 -27.89 -29.76 10.80
CA LYS A 1097 -26.45 -29.88 10.49
C LYS A 1097 -26.21 -30.69 9.22
N GLU A 1098 -27.04 -31.69 8.99
CA GLU A 1098 -27.03 -32.57 7.84
C GLU A 1098 -27.30 -31.78 6.55
N GLU A 1099 -28.19 -30.79 6.60
CA GLU A 1099 -28.49 -29.90 5.49
C GLU A 1099 -27.29 -29.00 5.14
N LEU A 1100 -26.60 -28.44 6.15
CA LEU A 1100 -25.37 -27.68 5.95
C LEU A 1100 -24.28 -28.52 5.30
N LEU A 1101 -24.02 -29.73 5.82
CA LEU A 1101 -23.02 -30.63 5.26
C LEU A 1101 -23.36 -31.05 3.83
N ALA A 1102 -24.63 -31.36 3.54
CA ALA A 1102 -25.08 -31.73 2.20
C ALA A 1102 -24.85 -30.61 1.18
N ARG A 1103 -25.21 -29.36 1.52
CA ARG A 1103 -24.99 -28.20 0.66
C ARG A 1103 -23.50 -27.90 0.49
N MET A 1104 -22.69 -27.98 1.55
CA MET A 1104 -21.23 -27.83 1.46
C MET A 1104 -20.59 -28.89 0.57
N GLU A 1105 -21.02 -30.15 0.67
CA GLU A 1105 -20.51 -31.24 -0.17
C GLU A 1105 -20.92 -31.08 -1.64
N ALA A 1106 -22.13 -30.58 -1.91
CA ALA A 1106 -22.57 -30.25 -3.26
C ALA A 1106 -21.69 -29.16 -3.88
N LEU A 1107 -21.48 -28.04 -3.16
CA LEU A 1107 -20.62 -26.94 -3.60
C LEU A 1107 -19.16 -27.38 -3.80
N ALA A 1108 -18.64 -28.28 -2.95
CA ALA A 1108 -17.26 -28.78 -3.06
C ALA A 1108 -17.00 -29.74 -4.23
N ARG A 1109 -18.06 -30.20 -4.93
CA ARG A 1109 -17.99 -31.10 -6.10
C ARG A 1109 -18.34 -30.41 -7.42
N ASP A 1110 -18.95 -29.22 -7.36
CA ASP A 1110 -19.39 -28.48 -8.54
C ASP A 1110 -18.20 -27.84 -9.27
N ARG A 1111 -18.02 -28.20 -10.55
CA ARG A 1111 -16.86 -27.77 -11.36
C ARG A 1111 -16.91 -26.30 -11.76
N ASP A 1112 -18.05 -25.65 -11.58
CA ASP A 1112 -18.21 -24.25 -11.91
C ASP A 1112 -17.61 -23.34 -10.84
N TYR A 1113 -17.16 -23.88 -9.69
CA TYR A 1113 -16.48 -23.09 -8.65
C TYR A 1113 -14.95 -23.25 -8.68
N PRO A 1114 -14.21 -22.31 -8.07
CA PRO A 1114 -12.75 -22.32 -8.08
C PRO A 1114 -12.19 -23.40 -7.17
N ASP A 1115 -11.00 -23.92 -7.51
CA ASP A 1115 -10.30 -24.90 -6.67
C ASP A 1115 -10.04 -24.39 -5.24
N SER A 1116 -9.78 -23.09 -5.07
CA SER A 1116 -9.62 -22.47 -3.75
C SER A 1116 -10.87 -22.60 -2.88
N LEU A 1117 -12.06 -22.45 -3.47
CA LEU A 1117 -13.32 -22.64 -2.77
C LEU A 1117 -13.50 -24.12 -2.40
N HIS A 1118 -13.22 -25.04 -3.34
CA HIS A 1118 -13.31 -26.49 -3.06
C HIS A 1118 -12.40 -26.90 -1.90
N ASP A 1119 -11.16 -26.41 -1.90
CA ASP A 1119 -10.16 -26.74 -0.88
C ASP A 1119 -10.59 -26.24 0.49
N THR A 1120 -11.01 -24.98 0.57
CA THR A 1120 -11.42 -24.37 1.84
C THR A 1120 -12.76 -24.92 2.34
N LEU A 1121 -13.69 -25.27 1.46
CA LEU A 1121 -14.91 -25.99 1.83
C LEU A 1121 -14.60 -27.38 2.41
N ARG A 1122 -13.64 -28.12 1.85
CA ARG A 1122 -13.22 -29.43 2.39
C ARG A 1122 -12.60 -29.31 3.78
N ASP A 1123 -11.76 -28.30 4.00
CA ASP A 1123 -11.20 -28.01 5.33
C ASP A 1123 -12.33 -27.70 6.32
N ALA A 1124 -13.33 -26.90 5.93
CA ALA A 1124 -14.49 -26.60 6.76
C ALA A 1124 -15.40 -27.83 7.02
N ILE A 1125 -15.63 -28.68 6.01
CA ILE A 1125 -16.36 -29.96 6.16
C ILE A 1125 -15.63 -30.87 7.15
N ALA A 1126 -14.30 -30.97 7.05
CA ALA A 1126 -13.51 -31.80 7.96
C ALA A 1126 -13.59 -31.29 9.40
N LEU A 1127 -13.59 -29.96 9.61
CA LEU A 1127 -13.83 -29.36 10.93
C LEU A 1127 -15.22 -29.74 11.47
N ILE A 1128 -16.29 -29.55 10.69
CA ILE A 1128 -17.67 -29.83 11.11
C ILE A 1128 -17.91 -31.32 11.39
N LYS A 1129 -17.33 -32.21 10.58
CA LYS A 1129 -17.35 -33.67 10.80
C LYS A 1129 -16.49 -34.08 12.00
N GLY A 1130 -15.34 -33.44 12.23
CA GLY A 1130 -14.53 -33.66 13.43
C GLY A 1130 -15.31 -33.38 14.71
N LEU A 1131 -16.14 -32.34 14.69
CA LEU A 1131 -17.03 -31.96 15.81
C LEU A 1131 -18.24 -32.91 15.96
N GLU A 1132 -18.52 -33.78 14.99
CA GLU A 1132 -19.64 -34.75 15.00
C GLU A 1132 -19.43 -35.92 15.95
N ARG A 1133 -18.18 -36.27 16.27
CA ARG A 1133 -17.87 -37.46 17.08
C ARG A 1133 -18.32 -37.37 18.53
N TYR A 1134 -18.86 -36.23 18.97
CA TYR A 1134 -19.18 -35.95 20.37
C TYR A 1134 -20.70 -35.84 20.60
N ASP A 1135 -21.17 -36.49 21.66
CA ASP A 1135 -22.58 -36.61 22.02
C ASP A 1135 -23.21 -35.25 22.41
N SER A 1136 -24.54 -35.18 22.37
CA SER A 1136 -25.40 -34.01 22.63
C SER A 1136 -25.21 -33.32 23.98
N HIS A 1137 -24.41 -33.91 24.88
CA HIS A 1137 -24.14 -33.43 26.24
C HIS A 1137 -22.78 -32.75 26.44
N VAL A 1138 -21.87 -32.76 25.44
CA VAL A 1138 -20.52 -32.15 25.55
C VAL A 1138 -20.40 -30.94 24.62
N THR A 1139 -19.97 -29.79 25.15
CA THR A 1139 -19.67 -28.61 24.31
C THR A 1139 -18.35 -28.85 23.59
N SER A 1140 -18.39 -29.03 22.27
CA SER A 1140 -17.20 -29.21 21.46
C SER A 1140 -16.37 -27.92 21.40
N ARG A 1141 -15.06 -28.04 21.54
CA ARG A 1141 -14.10 -26.94 21.53
C ARG A 1141 -13.08 -27.16 20.42
N TYR A 1142 -12.86 -26.14 19.60
CA TYR A 1142 -11.74 -26.08 18.69
C TYR A 1142 -10.68 -25.14 19.27
N LYS A 1143 -9.44 -25.62 19.40
CA LYS A 1143 -8.30 -24.78 19.79
C LYS A 1143 -7.28 -24.74 18.68
N GLN A 1144 -6.77 -23.54 18.43
CA GLN A 1144 -5.62 -23.35 17.57
C GLN A 1144 -4.62 -22.42 18.24
N ASP A 1145 -3.37 -22.86 18.32
CA ASP A 1145 -2.28 -21.98 18.67
C ASP A 1145 -1.63 -21.47 17.38
N SER A 1146 -1.39 -20.16 17.30
CA SER A 1146 -0.68 -19.53 16.21
C SER A 1146 0.40 -18.60 16.72
N TRP A 1147 1.57 -18.71 16.10
CA TRP A 1147 2.71 -17.86 16.41
C TRP A 1147 3.20 -17.20 15.13
N HIS A 1148 2.83 -15.93 14.97
CA HIS A 1148 3.21 -15.14 13.82
C HIS A 1148 3.82 -13.81 14.28
N LYS A 1149 4.99 -13.46 13.74
CA LYS A 1149 5.72 -12.25 14.15
C LYS A 1149 5.15 -10.97 13.53
N ASP A 1150 4.32 -11.12 12.53
CA ASP A 1150 3.63 -10.06 11.80
C ASP A 1150 2.22 -9.80 12.34
N GLN A 1151 1.85 -10.41 13.48
CA GLN A 1151 0.57 -10.17 14.14
C GLN A 1151 0.57 -8.87 14.93
N HIS A 1152 -0.55 -8.16 14.86
CA HIS A 1152 -0.84 -6.92 15.55
C HIS A 1152 -2.24 -6.97 16.15
N CYS A 1153 -2.44 -6.30 17.28
CA CYS A 1153 -3.72 -6.11 17.95
C CYS A 1153 -4.08 -4.62 17.92
N ALA A 1154 -5.24 -4.28 17.34
CA ALA A 1154 -5.79 -2.93 17.27
C ALA A 1154 -7.04 -2.80 18.14
N PHE A 1155 -7.15 -1.71 18.91
CA PHE A 1155 -8.34 -1.39 19.70
C PHE A 1155 -8.49 0.14 19.88
N PRO A 1156 -9.70 0.65 20.21
CA PRO A 1156 -9.88 2.08 20.48
C PRO A 1156 -8.98 2.56 21.62
N LEU A 1157 -8.25 3.65 21.41
CA LEU A 1157 -7.35 4.23 22.44
C LEU A 1157 -8.10 4.58 23.73
N VAL A 1158 -9.38 4.99 23.61
CA VAL A 1158 -10.25 5.29 24.74
C VAL A 1158 -10.53 4.09 25.65
N CYS A 1159 -10.31 2.85 25.18
CA CYS A 1159 -10.40 1.66 26.03
C CYS A 1159 -9.43 1.71 27.22
N LEU A 1160 -8.30 2.41 27.12
CA LEU A 1160 -7.37 2.60 28.24
C LEU A 1160 -8.00 3.35 29.43
N VAL A 1161 -9.05 4.15 29.19
CA VAL A 1161 -9.78 4.91 30.23
C VAL A 1161 -11.15 4.30 30.51
N ALA A 1162 -11.85 3.86 29.47
CA ALA A 1162 -13.24 3.39 29.54
C ALA A 1162 -13.37 1.85 29.62
N TYR A 1163 -12.31 1.11 29.97
CA TYR A 1163 -12.35 -0.35 30.05
C TYR A 1163 -13.54 -0.92 30.84
N PRO A 1164 -13.87 -0.42 32.06
CA PRO A 1164 -15.01 -0.94 32.83
C PRO A 1164 -16.36 -0.77 32.13
N VAL A 1165 -16.49 0.27 31.29
CA VAL A 1165 -17.72 0.58 30.53
C VAL A 1165 -17.90 -0.41 29.38
N PHE A 1166 -16.81 -0.68 28.64
CA PHE A 1166 -16.81 -1.71 27.60
C PHE A 1166 -17.11 -3.09 28.18
N GLN A 1167 -16.47 -3.43 29.31
CA GLN A 1167 -16.68 -4.71 29.98
C GLN A 1167 -18.14 -4.92 30.37
N ALA A 1168 -18.77 -3.91 30.98
CA ALA A 1168 -20.19 -3.98 31.33
C ALA A 1168 -21.12 -4.10 30.10
N TYR A 1169 -20.77 -3.45 28.98
CA TYR A 1169 -21.56 -3.52 27.75
C TYR A 1169 -21.53 -4.91 27.10
N PHE A 1170 -20.34 -5.48 26.91
CA PHE A 1170 -20.18 -6.76 26.22
C PHE A 1170 -20.66 -7.96 27.05
N GLN A 1171 -20.57 -7.88 28.39
CA GLN A 1171 -21.16 -8.89 29.27
C GLN A 1171 -22.71 -8.86 29.27
N GLY A 1172 -23.34 -7.74 28.86
CA GLY A 1172 -24.78 -7.53 29.03
C GLY A 1172 -25.67 -7.56 27.77
N LYS A 1173 -25.14 -7.38 26.54
CA LYS A 1173 -25.96 -7.20 25.31
C LYS A 1173 -25.38 -7.75 23.98
N PRO A 1174 -24.97 -9.02 23.88
CA PRO A 1174 -24.34 -9.57 22.66
C PRO A 1174 -25.20 -9.53 21.38
N GLN A 1175 -26.52 -9.74 21.49
CA GLN A 1175 -27.42 -9.84 20.32
C GLN A 1175 -27.56 -8.54 19.50
N ARG A 1176 -27.33 -7.36 20.11
CA ARG A 1176 -27.42 -6.06 19.41
C ARG A 1176 -26.25 -5.84 18.44
N GLU A 1177 -25.07 -6.37 18.76
CA GLU A 1177 -23.86 -6.27 17.92
C GLU A 1177 -23.87 -7.24 16.72
N GLU A 1178 -24.64 -8.34 16.78
CA GLU A 1178 -24.80 -9.28 15.67
C GLU A 1178 -25.68 -8.71 14.54
N GLN A 1179 -26.67 -7.88 14.88
CA GLN A 1179 -27.69 -7.38 13.94
C GLN A 1179 -27.42 -5.95 13.44
N ALA A 1180 -26.50 -5.22 14.07
CA ALA A 1180 -26.19 -3.84 13.71
C ALA A 1180 -25.23 -3.76 12.51
N GLU A 1181 -25.65 -3.08 11.43
CA GLU A 1181 -24.75 -2.72 10.31
C GLU A 1181 -23.54 -1.88 10.79
N THR A 1182 -23.66 -1.21 11.93
CA THR A 1182 -22.64 -0.36 12.58
C THR A 1182 -22.03 -0.98 13.85
N SER A 1183 -21.95 -2.31 13.96
CA SER A 1183 -21.26 -2.98 15.09
C SER A 1183 -19.82 -2.46 15.33
N PHE A 1184 -19.33 -2.52 16.56
CA PHE A 1184 -17.94 -2.12 16.88
C PHE A 1184 -16.91 -2.84 16.00
N ARG A 1185 -17.16 -4.12 15.70
CA ARG A 1185 -16.36 -4.90 14.75
C ARG A 1185 -16.30 -4.24 13.37
N ALA A 1186 -17.45 -3.92 12.78
CA ALA A 1186 -17.53 -3.37 11.44
C ALA A 1186 -16.88 -1.97 11.37
N LEU A 1187 -17.11 -1.14 12.40
CA LEU A 1187 -16.48 0.17 12.53
C LEU A 1187 -14.96 0.06 12.66
N LEU A 1188 -14.46 -0.78 13.57
CA LEU A 1188 -13.02 -1.01 13.75
C LEU A 1188 -12.36 -1.56 12.49
N GLN A 1189 -13.02 -2.47 11.78
CA GLN A 1189 -12.46 -3.06 10.56
C GLN A 1189 -12.37 -2.00 9.45
N THR A 1190 -13.37 -1.15 9.34
CA THR A 1190 -13.38 -0.02 8.41
C THR A 1190 -12.30 0.99 8.76
N TYR A 1191 -12.14 1.31 10.05
CA TYR A 1191 -11.14 2.25 10.53
C TYR A 1191 -9.74 1.70 10.29
N LEU A 1192 -9.48 0.47 10.72
CA LEU A 1192 -8.20 -0.21 10.52
C LEU A 1192 -7.80 -0.19 9.04
N ARG A 1193 -8.71 -0.51 8.12
CA ARG A 1193 -8.41 -0.49 6.67
C ARG A 1193 -8.17 0.91 6.10
N SER A 1194 -8.72 1.95 6.73
CA SER A 1194 -8.49 3.35 6.33
C SER A 1194 -7.10 3.85 6.73
N VAL A 1195 -6.48 3.19 7.71
CA VAL A 1195 -5.22 3.61 8.35
C VAL A 1195 -4.06 2.65 8.06
N CYS A 1196 -4.37 1.36 7.91
CA CYS A 1196 -3.47 0.25 7.64
C CYS A 1196 -3.99 -0.51 6.42
N THR A 1197 -3.53 -0.13 5.23
CA THR A 1197 -4.00 -0.68 3.95
C THR A 1197 -3.71 -2.18 3.80
N ASN A 1198 -2.59 -2.66 4.35
CA ASN A 1198 -2.13 -4.05 4.23
C ASN A 1198 -2.47 -4.91 5.47
N ALA A 1199 -3.73 -4.89 5.91
CA ALA A 1199 -4.23 -5.68 7.04
C ALA A 1199 -4.92 -6.98 6.57
N ASP A 1200 -4.24 -8.12 6.77
CA ASP A 1200 -4.71 -9.45 6.41
C ASP A 1200 -5.18 -10.27 7.62
N SER A 1201 -5.98 -11.31 7.37
CA SER A 1201 -6.39 -12.28 8.39
C SER A 1201 -6.98 -11.64 9.66
N ILE A 1202 -7.99 -10.78 9.48
CA ILE A 1202 -8.61 -10.02 10.57
C ILE A 1202 -9.48 -10.95 11.44
N LEU A 1203 -9.18 -10.96 12.74
CA LEU A 1203 -9.87 -11.71 13.81
C LEU A 1203 -10.44 -10.75 14.87
N PRO A 1204 -11.48 -11.13 15.64
CA PRO A 1204 -12.27 -12.39 15.54
C PRO A 1204 -13.00 -12.52 14.19
N LEU A 1205 -13.78 -13.57 13.93
CA LEU A 1205 -14.64 -13.65 12.73
C LEU A 1205 -16.05 -13.07 12.95
N GLY A 1206 -16.56 -13.13 14.19
CA GLY A 1206 -17.83 -12.54 14.61
C GLY A 1206 -17.68 -11.23 15.40
N SER A 1207 -18.80 -10.63 15.80
CA SER A 1207 -18.86 -9.39 16.59
C SER A 1207 -18.99 -9.62 18.10
N MET A 1208 -18.83 -10.88 18.54
CA MET A 1208 -18.92 -11.26 19.95
C MET A 1208 -17.57 -11.03 20.65
N TYR A 1209 -17.56 -10.12 21.62
CA TYR A 1209 -16.41 -9.83 22.48
C TYR A 1209 -16.74 -10.19 23.93
N GLU A 1210 -15.74 -10.62 24.72
CA GLU A 1210 -15.92 -10.90 26.16
C GLU A 1210 -15.87 -9.62 27.00
N ASP A 1211 -14.80 -8.83 26.85
CA ASP A 1211 -14.54 -7.66 27.69
C ASP A 1211 -14.51 -6.32 26.93
N PHE A 1212 -13.93 -6.27 25.73
CA PHE A 1212 -13.76 -5.02 24.98
C PHE A 1212 -13.59 -5.29 23.47
N PRO A 1213 -13.80 -4.28 22.60
CA PRO A 1213 -13.73 -4.48 21.16
C PRO A 1213 -12.28 -4.35 20.67
N PHE A 1214 -11.80 -5.37 19.95
CA PHE A 1214 -10.44 -5.41 19.39
C PHE A 1214 -10.41 -6.13 18.04
N LEU A 1215 -9.36 -5.90 17.26
CA LEU A 1215 -9.05 -6.66 16.05
C LEU A 1215 -7.62 -7.18 16.09
N ILE A 1216 -7.43 -8.45 15.78
CA ILE A 1216 -6.10 -9.02 15.52
C ILE A 1216 -5.93 -9.17 14.02
N PHE A 1217 -4.81 -8.73 13.48
CA PHE A 1217 -4.54 -8.80 12.05
C PHE A 1217 -3.05 -9.04 11.80
N ARG A 1218 -2.72 -9.41 10.57
CA ARG A 1218 -1.36 -9.61 10.11
C ARG A 1218 -0.95 -8.47 9.18
N SER A 1219 0.23 -7.92 9.41
CA SER A 1219 0.84 -6.93 8.53
C SER A 1219 2.35 -6.95 8.69
N LEU A 1220 3.07 -7.28 7.61
CA LEU A 1220 4.54 -7.25 7.60
C LEU A 1220 5.08 -5.85 7.34
N SER A 1221 4.27 -5.01 6.68
CA SER A 1221 4.65 -3.70 6.19
C SER A 1221 4.38 -2.57 7.17
N LEU A 1222 3.51 -2.75 8.17
CA LEU A 1222 3.11 -1.66 9.07
C LEU A 1222 4.31 -0.94 9.71
N GLY A 1223 5.22 -1.68 10.36
CA GLY A 1223 6.38 -1.09 11.01
C GLY A 1223 7.37 -0.45 10.02
N GLU A 1224 7.55 -1.04 8.83
CA GLU A 1224 8.42 -0.49 7.79
C GLU A 1224 7.82 0.78 7.17
N ALA A 1225 6.51 0.81 6.92
CA ALA A 1225 5.75 1.96 6.45
C ALA A 1225 5.85 3.12 7.44
N ARG A 1226 5.64 2.84 8.73
CA ARG A 1226 5.73 3.83 9.81
C ARG A 1226 7.13 4.44 9.94
N ARG A 1227 8.20 3.65 9.79
CA ARG A 1227 9.58 4.17 9.80
C ARG A 1227 9.93 4.99 8.58
N LYS A 1228 9.39 4.65 7.40
CA LYS A 1228 9.70 5.37 6.15
C LYS A 1228 9.26 6.83 6.15
N ILE A 1229 8.34 7.19 7.05
CA ILE A 1229 7.91 8.58 7.27
C ILE A 1229 9.08 9.52 7.58
N PHE A 1230 10.11 9.01 8.24
CA PHE A 1230 11.26 9.82 8.65
C PHE A 1230 12.45 9.68 7.69
N THR A 1231 12.21 9.19 6.47
CA THR A 1231 13.25 8.99 5.44
C THR A 1231 13.16 10.06 4.35
N GLY A 1232 14.30 10.47 3.80
CA GLY A 1232 14.37 11.54 2.78
C GLY A 1232 13.85 11.17 1.39
N ASN A 1233 13.08 10.09 1.27
CA ASN A 1233 12.52 9.65 0.00
C ASN A 1233 11.19 10.35 -0.33
N TYR A 1234 10.55 10.99 0.66
CA TYR A 1234 9.31 11.73 0.50
C TYR A 1234 9.54 13.18 0.93
N LEU A 1235 9.36 14.14 0.00
CA LEU A 1235 9.52 15.56 0.30
C LEU A 1235 8.38 16.08 1.19
N PHE A 1236 7.15 15.74 0.82
CA PHE A 1236 5.93 16.07 1.53
C PHE A 1236 5.25 14.80 1.99
N MET A 1237 4.77 14.82 3.22
CA MET A 1237 3.98 13.77 3.82
C MET A 1237 2.73 14.44 4.39
N SER A 1238 1.79 14.78 3.52
CA SER A 1238 0.60 15.54 3.89
C SER A 1238 -0.61 14.94 3.21
N HIS A 1239 -1.72 15.01 3.92
CA HIS A 1239 -3.03 14.65 3.42
C HIS A 1239 -3.59 15.70 2.43
N GLU A 1240 -3.03 16.90 2.34
CA GLU A 1240 -3.59 17.98 1.50
C GLU A 1240 -2.59 18.52 0.48
N MET A 1241 -1.30 18.52 0.83
CA MET A 1241 -0.25 18.97 -0.08
C MET A 1241 0.19 17.86 -1.02
N ASN A 1242 -0.30 17.92 -2.27
CA ASN A 1242 0.21 17.09 -3.36
C ASN A 1242 1.07 17.93 -4.32
N ILE A 1243 2.21 17.39 -4.77
CA ILE A 1243 3.14 18.04 -5.70
C ILE A 1243 2.45 18.53 -6.98
N LEU A 1244 1.37 17.88 -7.44
CA LEU A 1244 0.63 18.31 -8.62
C LEU A 1244 -0.02 19.68 -8.46
N ASN A 1245 -0.60 19.94 -7.29
CA ASN A 1245 -1.16 21.25 -6.99
C ASN A 1245 -0.09 22.33 -7.03
N LEU A 1246 1.10 22.03 -6.50
CA LEU A 1246 2.25 22.94 -6.56
C LEU A 1246 2.68 23.22 -8.00
N LEU A 1247 2.69 22.19 -8.85
CA LEU A 1247 3.09 22.32 -10.27
C LEU A 1247 2.06 23.07 -11.12
N LEU A 1248 0.77 22.95 -10.79
CA LEU A 1248 -0.31 23.66 -11.48
C LEU A 1248 -0.44 25.12 -10.99
N ALA A 1249 0.07 25.43 -9.80
CA ALA A 1249 0.08 26.77 -9.21
C ALA A 1249 1.12 27.74 -9.84
N THR A 1250 1.79 27.38 -10.92
CA THR A 1250 2.82 28.21 -11.57
C THR A 1250 2.28 29.54 -12.11
N ASP A 1251 2.87 30.65 -11.65
CA ASP A 1251 2.66 31.98 -12.21
C ASP A 1251 3.08 32.10 -13.68
N ARG A 1252 2.39 33.02 -14.36
CA ARG A 1252 2.55 33.42 -15.76
C ARG A 1252 4.02 33.62 -16.15
N VAL A 1253 4.42 32.96 -17.24
CA VAL A 1253 5.26 33.58 -18.26
C VAL A 1253 4.46 33.67 -19.55
#